data_AF-A0A8T3VGA5-F1
#
_entry.id   AF-A0A8T3VGA5-F1
#
_cell.length_a   1.000
_cell.length_b   1.000
_cell.length_c   1.000
_cell.angle_alpha   90.00
_cell.angle_beta   90.00
_cell.angle_gamma   90.00
#
_symmetry.space_group_name_H-M   'P 1'
#
loop_
_entity.id
_entity.type
_entity.pdbx_description
1 polymer ?
#
loop_
_entity_poly.entity_id
_entity_poly.type
_entity_poly.pdbx_seq_one_letter_code
_entity_poly.pdbx_strand_id
1 'polypeptide(L)'
;MKNQFFLICSLFLILSISSVCASDDFNDMGYDNLSLDNSDIALNTYGDSLLTSQYDDYIAVNESVSVSASNVTKYFGGSERFNVYISDNENNSISNKSVIISINGVDYSRTTNSDGVASIGLNLMAGEYPVIVSCGNNVVNSNVVILSTVNGSDIVKMEKNDTQYYAAFLDSQGNPLANGTDVRFNINGVFYDRKVNGGLAKLNINLNPGDYIITAMNLVTGDRNSNTISVISKLIENSDVTKYYKNNTQYTLKVLNNTGGVAPAGESVTFNINGVLYNRLTNGSGYCRLNINLNPGDYIITAQYNGSVVSNKIKVLPILSASDLTKLYATPGKFAATLLDGKGKLYSNQTVRFNINGVFYNRTTDNNGQAMLNINLHPGEYIITSMFNGASISNKVVVDPILISIFDISRAANELNAYYEKYNKFPNTIKAPVHAFTMPEFFYLMNKAISQIKSSNFKDIDIIYGVNGADSSDVATIDSCLVKEDEFVSIANKLVSQISKDNKVPSTVDTSMGKVKFNDYLLLDTRIMSFYYEYGGGLADYVTFVSPELLKNINNPYGLPGKNVYIDADGGSDEKKWDFARALTAAGWNVYVGKTHSNSHYEDYFNVPRNYVLVNIYNGFCAGTIRELASSYIQNVLRSKNVVCVPVWDSINWTNPNGMGPYRYGDFSGYSAKRAWDDNFSITDPSISNVAQYLASNKIIHCTYPSTEGLVYQFLHGGFTKTIQ
;
A
#
# COMPACT_ATOMS: atom_id res chain seq x y z
N MET A 1 3.91 -4.27 27.86
CA MET A 1 3.58 -5.52 28.57
C MET A 1 3.90 -6.67 27.62
N LYS A 2 5.16 -7.13 27.51
CA LYS A 2 5.81 -8.24 28.26
C LYS A 2 4.92 -9.49 28.47
N ASN A 3 5.19 -10.53 27.67
CA ASN A 3 5.46 -11.94 28.04
C ASN A 3 5.50 -12.77 26.72
N GLN A 4 6.66 -13.09 26.15
CA GLN A 4 7.50 -14.29 26.43
C GLN A 4 6.71 -15.62 26.42
N PHE A 5 6.94 -16.49 25.43
CA PHE A 5 7.68 -17.76 25.59
C PHE A 5 7.85 -18.56 24.27
N PHE A 6 9.11 -18.86 23.99
CA PHE A 6 9.74 -20.00 23.31
C PHE A 6 9.69 -20.26 21.79
N LEU A 7 10.88 -20.70 21.36
CA LEU A 7 11.54 -20.72 20.07
C LEU A 7 12.13 -22.13 19.94
N ILE A 8 11.99 -22.81 18.80
CA ILE A 8 12.99 -23.79 18.32
C ILE A 8 13.19 -23.57 16.82
N CYS A 9 14.45 -23.29 16.49
CA CYS A 9 15.01 -22.94 15.20
C CYS A 9 15.16 -24.13 14.26
N SER A 10 15.10 -23.86 12.96
CA SER A 10 16.03 -24.44 11.98
C SER A 10 16.01 -23.61 10.70
N LEU A 11 16.96 -22.67 10.61
CA LEU A 11 17.35 -22.00 9.38
C LEU A 11 18.88 -22.10 9.30
N PHE A 12 19.41 -22.70 8.24
CA PHE A 12 20.83 -22.61 7.91
C PHE A 12 20.96 -22.14 6.46
N LEU A 13 21.62 -21.00 6.28
CA LEU A 13 22.12 -20.49 5.01
C LEU A 13 23.62 -20.19 5.15
N ILE A 14 24.39 -20.93 4.35
CA ILE A 14 25.66 -20.72 3.63
C ILE A 14 26.55 -19.48 3.94
N LEU A 15 27.88 -19.76 3.85
CA LEU A 15 29.10 -18.93 3.64
C LEU A 15 29.95 -18.75 4.92
N SER A 16 31.29 -18.87 4.99
CA SER A 16 32.41 -19.26 4.11
C SER A 16 33.75 -19.03 4.88
N ILE A 17 34.75 -19.94 4.76
CA ILE A 17 36.24 -19.76 4.85
C ILE A 17 36.82 -19.31 6.24
N SER A 18 37.94 -19.75 6.83
CA SER A 18 39.17 -20.53 6.51
C SER A 18 39.81 -21.06 7.82
N SER A 19 40.49 -22.22 7.79
CA SER A 19 41.88 -22.39 8.27
C SER A 19 42.38 -23.83 8.02
N VAL A 20 43.62 -23.89 7.54
CA VAL A 20 44.38 -25.01 6.95
C VAL A 20 45.08 -25.87 8.01
N CYS A 21 45.16 -27.19 7.79
CA CYS A 21 46.44 -27.93 7.74
C CYS A 21 46.27 -29.28 7.01
N ALA A 22 47.29 -29.62 6.23
CA ALA A 22 47.31 -30.58 5.13
C ALA A 22 47.50 -32.05 5.56
N SER A 23 47.07 -32.97 4.68
CA SER A 23 47.94 -34.03 4.13
C SER A 23 47.24 -34.75 2.96
N ASP A 24 47.76 -34.45 1.78
CA ASP A 24 47.82 -35.10 0.46
C ASP A 24 47.11 -36.45 0.16
N ASP A 25 46.54 -36.43 -1.06
CA ASP A 25 46.45 -37.46 -2.11
C ASP A 25 45.67 -38.77 -1.88
N PHE A 26 44.57 -38.94 -2.62
CA PHE A 26 44.52 -39.85 -3.78
C PHE A 26 43.22 -39.68 -4.61
N ASN A 27 43.38 -39.82 -5.92
CA ASN A 27 42.45 -39.46 -6.98
C ASN A 27 41.05 -40.10 -6.95
N ASP A 28 40.10 -39.21 -7.18
CA ASP A 28 38.82 -39.39 -7.88
C ASP A 28 39.00 -40.09 -9.24
N MET A 29 38.13 -41.05 -9.54
CA MET A 29 37.45 -41.13 -10.84
C MET A 29 36.24 -42.06 -10.70
N GLY A 30 35.06 -41.45 -10.81
CA GLY A 30 33.80 -42.14 -11.01
C GLY A 30 33.73 -42.86 -12.36
N TYR A 31 32.90 -43.91 -12.40
CA TYR A 31 32.38 -44.49 -13.63
C TYR A 31 30.86 -44.38 -13.62
N ASP A 32 30.34 -43.57 -14.53
CA ASP A 32 28.98 -43.70 -15.06
C ASP A 32 29.00 -44.66 -16.25
N ASN A 33 27.95 -45.46 -16.36
CA ASN A 33 27.71 -46.44 -17.42
C ASN A 33 27.62 -45.80 -18.81
N LEU A 34 28.28 -46.41 -19.80
CA LEU A 34 27.91 -46.33 -21.21
C LEU A 34 28.06 -47.71 -21.87
N SER A 35 26.91 -48.25 -22.26
CA SER A 35 26.73 -49.29 -23.27
C SER A 35 27.31 -48.81 -24.61
N LEU A 36 28.04 -49.68 -25.32
CA LEU A 36 27.92 -49.86 -26.79
C LEU A 36 28.80 -51.01 -27.30
N ASP A 37 28.13 -51.92 -28.00
CA ASP A 37 28.45 -52.64 -29.24
C ASP A 37 29.85 -53.21 -29.55
N ASN A 38 29.79 -54.50 -29.92
CA ASN A 38 30.70 -55.20 -30.81
C ASN A 38 30.83 -54.48 -32.17
N SER A 39 32.02 -53.98 -32.49
CA SER A 39 32.62 -54.10 -33.83
C SER A 39 34.03 -53.49 -33.86
N ASP A 40 34.93 -54.19 -34.55
CA ASP A 40 36.19 -53.72 -35.11
C ASP A 40 37.42 -53.59 -34.18
N ILE A 41 38.17 -54.70 -34.06
CA ILE A 41 39.63 -54.63 -33.91
C ILE A 41 40.27 -55.01 -35.24
N ALA A 42 40.73 -53.98 -35.93
CA ALA A 42 41.63 -54.07 -37.06
C ALA A 42 43.00 -54.57 -36.59
N LEU A 43 43.54 -55.53 -37.35
CA LEU A 43 44.97 -55.83 -37.41
C LEU A 43 45.75 -54.53 -37.68
N ASN A 44 46.84 -54.31 -36.93
CA ASN A 44 47.96 -53.58 -37.47
C ASN A 44 49.29 -54.18 -37.01
N THR A 45 49.92 -54.83 -37.99
CA THR A 45 51.30 -55.28 -38.04
C THR A 45 52.25 -54.14 -38.39
N TYR A 46 53.40 -54.09 -37.71
CA TYR A 46 54.72 -53.62 -38.19
C TYR A 46 55.72 -54.46 -37.36
N GLY A 47 56.54 -55.38 -37.90
CA GLY A 47 57.56 -55.20 -38.96
C GLY A 47 58.70 -54.35 -38.38
N ASP A 48 59.96 -54.74 -38.21
CA ASP A 48 60.81 -55.75 -38.85
C ASP A 48 62.18 -55.75 -38.12
N SER A 49 62.91 -56.87 -38.09
CA SER A 49 64.36 -56.93 -38.35
C SER A 49 64.93 -58.34 -38.07
N LEU A 50 65.42 -58.97 -39.14
CA LEU A 50 66.20 -60.21 -39.18
C LEU A 50 67.72 -59.91 -39.15
N LEU A 51 68.49 -60.79 -38.49
CA LEU A 51 69.94 -61.10 -38.70
C LEU A 51 70.97 -60.04 -38.22
N THR A 52 72.12 -60.32 -37.59
CA THR A 52 72.93 -61.52 -37.23
C THR A 52 73.97 -61.09 -36.19
N SER A 53 74.29 -61.93 -35.21
CA SER A 53 75.70 -62.28 -34.90
C SER A 53 75.75 -63.57 -34.09
N GLN A 54 76.72 -64.41 -34.44
CA GLN A 54 76.92 -65.78 -33.98
C GLN A 54 78.05 -65.80 -32.94
N TYR A 55 78.03 -66.82 -32.08
CA TYR A 55 78.92 -67.16 -30.95
C TYR A 55 78.57 -66.48 -29.62
N ASP A 56 77.93 -67.21 -28.70
CA ASP A 56 78.59 -68.28 -27.94
C ASP A 56 77.61 -69.38 -27.51
N ASP A 57 78.19 -70.55 -27.35
CA ASP A 57 77.61 -71.83 -26.96
C ASP A 57 76.93 -71.76 -25.58
N TYR A 58 75.59 -71.82 -25.57
CA TYR A 58 74.84 -72.30 -24.41
C TYR A 58 73.81 -73.28 -24.95
N ILE A 59 74.13 -74.57 -24.83
CA ILE A 59 73.15 -75.65 -24.89
C ILE A 59 72.07 -75.31 -23.86
N ALA A 60 70.95 -74.77 -24.32
CA ALA A 60 69.72 -74.80 -23.56
C ALA A 60 69.39 -76.28 -23.37
N VAL A 61 69.73 -76.81 -22.19
CA VAL A 61 69.08 -78.01 -21.71
C VAL A 61 67.60 -77.66 -21.69
N ASN A 62 66.85 -78.20 -22.67
CA ASN A 62 65.40 -78.32 -22.56
C ASN A 62 65.15 -79.21 -21.35
N GLU A 63 65.22 -78.63 -20.15
CA GLU A 63 64.62 -79.21 -18.95
C GLU A 63 63.14 -79.28 -19.27
N SER A 64 62.74 -80.46 -19.72
CA SER A 64 61.34 -80.82 -19.86
C SER A 64 60.81 -80.93 -18.44
N VAL A 65 60.36 -79.80 -17.90
CA VAL A 65 59.75 -79.72 -16.58
C VAL A 65 58.25 -79.93 -16.71
N SER A 66 57.70 -80.76 -15.85
CA SER A 66 56.25 -80.89 -15.65
C SER A 66 55.79 -79.81 -14.68
N VAL A 67 54.78 -79.05 -15.06
CA VAL A 67 54.14 -78.02 -14.23
C VAL A 67 52.72 -78.48 -13.91
N SER A 68 52.36 -78.52 -12.64
CA SER A 68 50.98 -78.81 -12.24
C SER A 68 50.51 -77.86 -11.13
N ALA A 69 49.24 -77.44 -11.24
CA ALA A 69 48.56 -76.64 -10.26
C ALA A 69 47.09 -77.06 -10.21
N SER A 70 46.59 -77.39 -9.02
CA SER A 70 45.19 -77.78 -8.82
C SER A 70 44.33 -76.58 -8.47
N ASN A 71 43.05 -76.64 -8.83
CA ASN A 71 42.08 -75.63 -8.40
C ASN A 71 42.02 -75.59 -6.87
N VAL A 72 41.82 -74.38 -6.33
CA VAL A 72 41.66 -74.17 -4.88
C VAL A 72 40.30 -73.57 -4.63
N THR A 73 39.54 -74.17 -3.72
CA THR A 73 38.33 -73.57 -3.16
C THR A 73 38.51 -73.44 -1.66
N LYS A 74 38.28 -72.25 -1.11
CA LYS A 74 38.40 -71.98 0.32
C LYS A 74 37.38 -70.94 0.76
N TYR A 75 37.06 -70.91 2.05
CA TYR A 75 36.31 -69.80 2.63
C TYR A 75 37.21 -68.59 2.87
N PHE A 76 36.63 -67.39 2.86
CA PHE A 76 37.34 -66.15 3.17
C PHE A 76 38.02 -66.24 4.55
N GLY A 77 39.32 -65.92 4.60
CA GLY A 77 40.14 -66.07 5.81
C GLY A 77 40.66 -67.50 6.07
N GLY A 78 40.35 -68.48 5.23
CA GLY A 78 40.90 -69.84 5.30
C GLY A 78 42.43 -69.88 5.20
N SER A 79 43.06 -70.98 5.65
CA SER A 79 44.53 -71.12 5.63
C SER A 79 45.09 -71.71 4.32
N GLU A 80 44.23 -72.15 3.41
CA GLU A 80 44.60 -72.78 2.15
C GLU A 80 45.42 -71.82 1.28
N ARG A 81 46.41 -72.39 0.59
CA ARG A 81 47.36 -71.70 -0.28
C ARG A 81 47.25 -72.26 -1.68
N PHE A 82 47.56 -71.44 -2.68
CA PHE A 82 47.70 -71.93 -4.05
C PHE A 82 49.13 -72.46 -4.24
N ASN A 83 49.23 -73.76 -4.53
CA ASN A 83 50.50 -74.47 -4.67
C ASN A 83 50.70 -74.90 -6.12
N VAL A 84 51.91 -74.67 -6.62
CA VAL A 84 52.39 -75.12 -7.92
C VAL A 84 53.50 -76.12 -7.69
N TYR A 85 53.44 -77.26 -8.37
CA TYR A 85 54.41 -78.34 -8.28
C TYR A 85 55.21 -78.43 -9.58
N ILE A 86 56.54 -78.42 -9.47
CA ILE A 86 57.48 -78.54 -10.59
C ILE A 86 58.32 -79.80 -10.40
N SER A 87 58.31 -80.69 -11.41
CA SER A 87 59.13 -81.90 -11.43
C SER A 87 59.83 -82.10 -12.77
N ASP A 88 60.84 -82.96 -12.82
CA ASP A 88 61.39 -83.45 -14.09
C ASP A 88 60.48 -84.54 -14.72
N ASN A 89 60.91 -85.09 -15.85
CA ASN A 89 60.21 -86.17 -16.57
C ASN A 89 60.22 -87.52 -15.83
N GLU A 90 61.04 -87.68 -14.78
CA GLU A 90 61.10 -88.88 -13.93
C GLU A 90 60.29 -88.71 -12.62
N ASN A 91 59.57 -87.58 -12.48
CA ASN A 91 58.82 -87.14 -11.30
C ASN A 91 59.67 -86.75 -10.08
N ASN A 92 60.95 -86.39 -10.27
CA ASN A 92 61.75 -85.81 -9.19
C ASN A 92 61.43 -84.32 -9.04
N SER A 93 61.25 -83.85 -7.81
CA SER A 93 60.96 -82.45 -7.49
C SER A 93 62.11 -81.50 -7.85
N ILE A 94 61.81 -80.37 -8.48
CA ILE A 94 62.82 -79.38 -8.88
C ILE A 94 62.78 -78.17 -7.96
N SER A 95 63.81 -78.02 -7.13
CA SER A 95 63.97 -76.87 -6.22
C SER A 95 64.59 -75.64 -6.88
N ASN A 96 64.40 -74.47 -6.28
CA ASN A 96 64.96 -73.18 -6.71
C ASN A 96 64.54 -72.71 -8.12
N LYS A 97 63.46 -73.25 -8.68
CA LYS A 97 62.92 -72.85 -9.99
C LYS A 97 61.99 -71.66 -9.85
N SER A 98 62.15 -70.66 -10.73
CA SER A 98 61.28 -69.48 -10.80
C SER A 98 59.96 -69.81 -11.50
N VAL A 99 58.84 -69.52 -10.86
CA VAL A 99 57.47 -69.73 -11.33
C VAL A 99 56.72 -68.40 -11.24
N ILE A 100 56.02 -68.02 -12.30
CA ILE A 100 55.12 -66.86 -12.31
C ILE A 100 53.69 -67.36 -12.14
N ILE A 101 53.01 -66.86 -11.12
CA ILE A 101 51.59 -67.14 -10.86
C ILE A 101 50.82 -65.85 -11.13
N SER A 102 50.01 -65.83 -12.18
CA SER A 102 49.15 -64.70 -12.54
C SER A 102 47.75 -64.90 -11.97
N ILE A 103 47.31 -64.01 -11.08
CA ILE A 103 45.97 -64.03 -10.48
C ILE A 103 45.35 -62.65 -10.68
N ASN A 104 44.16 -62.60 -11.29
CA ASN A 104 43.45 -61.35 -11.55
C ASN A 104 44.31 -60.31 -12.31
N GLY A 105 45.11 -60.77 -13.29
CA GLY A 105 45.99 -59.92 -14.09
C GLY A 105 47.26 -59.42 -13.39
N VAL A 106 47.54 -59.88 -12.16
CA VAL A 106 48.77 -59.54 -11.42
C VAL A 106 49.69 -60.75 -11.35
N ASP A 107 50.94 -60.55 -11.75
CA ASP A 107 51.96 -61.58 -11.79
C ASP A 107 52.77 -61.64 -10.50
N TYR A 108 52.82 -62.81 -9.89
CA TYR A 108 53.58 -63.08 -8.67
C TYR A 108 54.70 -64.08 -8.96
N SER A 109 55.95 -63.59 -8.97
CA SER A 109 57.12 -64.47 -9.04
C SER A 109 57.34 -65.20 -7.71
N ARG A 110 57.50 -66.52 -7.77
CA ARG A 110 57.76 -67.40 -6.63
C ARG A 110 58.84 -68.41 -7.02
N THR A 111 59.56 -68.90 -6.03
CA THR A 111 60.61 -69.89 -6.22
C THR A 111 60.21 -71.19 -5.54
N THR A 112 60.46 -72.33 -6.19
CA THR A 112 60.17 -73.65 -5.61
C THR A 112 61.10 -73.97 -4.43
N ASN A 113 60.55 -74.59 -3.37
CA ASN A 113 61.32 -75.10 -2.22
C ASN A 113 62.03 -76.44 -2.55
N SER A 114 62.65 -77.08 -1.55
CA SER A 114 63.33 -78.39 -1.69
C SER A 114 62.43 -79.50 -2.23
N ASP A 115 61.11 -79.37 -2.03
CA ASP A 115 60.11 -80.35 -2.46
C ASP A 115 59.51 -80.01 -3.83
N GLY A 116 60.05 -79.01 -4.53
CA GLY A 116 59.59 -78.59 -5.86
C GLY A 116 58.31 -77.76 -5.85
N VAL A 117 57.92 -77.20 -4.70
CA VAL A 117 56.65 -76.46 -4.52
C VAL A 117 56.89 -74.95 -4.46
N ALA A 118 56.22 -74.21 -5.34
CA ALA A 118 56.04 -72.76 -5.25
C ALA A 118 54.63 -72.46 -4.69
N SER A 119 54.51 -71.55 -3.72
CA SER A 119 53.24 -71.32 -3.02
C SER A 119 52.93 -69.84 -2.79
N ILE A 120 51.66 -69.47 -2.95
CA ILE A 120 51.15 -68.12 -2.67
C ILE A 120 49.92 -68.16 -1.75
N GLY A 121 49.85 -67.21 -0.81
CA GLY A 121 48.70 -67.03 0.06
C GLY A 121 47.55 -66.34 -0.69
N LEU A 122 46.31 -66.72 -0.39
CA LEU A 122 45.11 -66.26 -1.08
C LEU A 122 44.36 -65.26 -0.19
N ASN A 123 44.77 -63.99 -0.23
CA ASN A 123 44.12 -62.86 0.45
C ASN A 123 43.24 -62.08 -0.53
N LEU A 124 42.32 -62.79 -1.17
CA LEU A 124 41.40 -62.24 -2.17
C LEU A 124 40.00 -62.11 -1.55
N MET A 125 39.21 -61.15 -2.04
CA MET A 125 37.79 -61.06 -1.70
C MET A 125 37.04 -62.32 -2.15
N ALA A 126 35.82 -62.51 -1.63
CA ALA A 126 34.97 -63.59 -2.12
C ALA A 126 34.71 -63.44 -3.63
N GLY A 127 34.89 -64.52 -4.38
CA GLY A 127 34.83 -64.50 -5.85
C GLY A 127 35.57 -65.66 -6.50
N GLU A 128 35.47 -65.74 -7.83
CA GLU A 128 36.19 -66.70 -8.65
C GLU A 128 37.30 -66.00 -9.44
N TYR A 129 38.50 -66.58 -9.42
CA TYR A 129 39.72 -65.99 -9.95
C TYR A 129 40.44 -67.01 -10.83
N PRO A 130 40.43 -66.84 -12.17
CA PRO A 130 41.26 -67.66 -13.04
C PRO A 130 42.74 -67.41 -12.72
N VAL A 131 43.53 -68.48 -12.71
CA VAL A 131 44.96 -68.45 -12.40
C VAL A 131 45.75 -69.05 -13.56
N ILE A 132 46.74 -68.31 -14.05
CA ILE A 132 47.68 -68.78 -15.08
C ILE A 132 49.04 -68.96 -14.41
N VAL A 133 49.63 -70.13 -14.58
CA VAL A 133 50.94 -70.44 -14.03
C VAL A 133 51.92 -70.67 -15.17
N SER A 134 53.06 -69.99 -15.16
CA SER A 134 54.13 -70.19 -16.12
C SER A 134 55.47 -70.50 -15.46
N CYS A 135 56.20 -71.46 -16.03
CA CYS A 135 57.56 -71.83 -15.63
C CYS A 135 58.37 -72.14 -16.90
N GLY A 136 59.19 -71.18 -17.35
CA GLY A 136 59.79 -71.22 -18.67
C GLY A 136 58.71 -71.14 -19.76
N ASN A 137 58.73 -72.06 -20.72
CA ASN A 137 57.75 -72.13 -21.81
C ASN A 137 56.47 -72.93 -21.45
N ASN A 138 56.43 -73.57 -20.28
CA ASN A 138 55.28 -74.36 -19.84
C ASN A 138 54.25 -73.45 -19.17
N VAL A 139 52.99 -73.54 -19.60
CA VAL A 139 51.86 -72.77 -19.07
C VAL A 139 50.72 -73.73 -18.71
N VAL A 140 50.19 -73.58 -17.50
CA VAL A 140 48.99 -74.30 -17.05
C VAL A 140 47.95 -73.34 -16.48
N ASN A 141 46.68 -73.68 -16.65
CA ASN A 141 45.55 -72.91 -16.13
C ASN A 141 44.95 -73.61 -14.91
N SER A 142 44.54 -72.82 -13.93
CA SER A 142 43.83 -73.27 -12.74
C SER A 142 42.79 -72.22 -12.32
N ASN A 143 42.02 -72.50 -11.27
CA ASN A 143 41.01 -71.59 -10.74
C ASN A 143 41.09 -71.51 -9.21
N VAL A 144 40.97 -70.31 -8.67
CA VAL A 144 40.82 -70.05 -7.23
C VAL A 144 39.42 -69.53 -6.96
N VAL A 145 38.69 -70.19 -6.06
CA VAL A 145 37.38 -69.76 -5.60
C VAL A 145 37.45 -69.42 -4.12
N ILE A 146 37.15 -68.17 -3.78
CA ILE A 146 36.99 -67.73 -2.39
C ILE A 146 35.49 -67.65 -2.07
N LEU A 147 35.00 -68.56 -1.23
CA LEU A 147 33.63 -68.58 -0.75
C LEU A 147 33.44 -67.53 0.35
N SER A 148 32.34 -66.78 0.28
CA SER A 148 32.00 -65.82 1.33
C SER A 148 31.62 -66.53 2.62
N THR A 149 31.98 -65.91 3.74
CA THR A 149 31.61 -66.29 5.10
C THR A 149 30.49 -65.42 5.65
N VAL A 150 29.89 -64.56 4.81
CA VAL A 150 28.70 -63.76 5.12
C VAL A 150 27.70 -63.92 3.99
N ASN A 151 26.49 -64.39 4.29
CA ASN A 151 25.44 -64.54 3.30
C ASN A 151 24.12 -63.93 3.81
N GLY A 152 23.71 -62.82 3.20
CA GLY A 152 22.40 -62.22 3.40
C GLY A 152 21.62 -62.15 2.09
N SER A 153 20.35 -61.77 2.19
CA SER A 153 19.49 -61.59 1.02
C SER A 153 18.82 -60.22 1.05
N ASP A 154 18.52 -59.72 -0.14
CA ASP A 154 17.72 -58.51 -0.31
C ASP A 154 16.34 -58.70 0.31
N ILE A 155 15.81 -57.65 0.93
CA ILE A 155 14.48 -57.68 1.54
C ILE A 155 13.60 -56.55 1.00
N VAL A 156 12.35 -56.89 0.69
CA VAL A 156 11.27 -55.94 0.44
C VAL A 156 10.26 -56.04 1.57
N LYS A 157 9.86 -54.89 2.12
CA LYS A 157 9.07 -54.82 3.34
C LYS A 157 8.04 -53.71 3.27
N MET A 158 6.84 -53.94 3.80
CA MET A 158 5.89 -52.87 4.10
C MET A 158 6.30 -52.14 5.39
N GLU A 159 6.24 -50.81 5.37
CA GLU A 159 6.55 -49.97 6.52
C GLU A 159 5.79 -50.44 7.77
N LYS A 160 6.48 -50.59 8.91
CA LYS A 160 5.90 -51.07 10.17
C LYS A 160 5.25 -52.47 10.12
N ASN A 161 5.52 -53.33 9.13
CA ASN A 161 5.18 -54.77 9.23
C ASN A 161 6.26 -55.54 10.04
N ASP A 162 6.22 -56.87 10.09
CA ASP A 162 7.11 -57.66 10.95
C ASP A 162 8.42 -58.16 10.31
N THR A 163 8.62 -58.03 8.99
CA THR A 163 9.84 -58.47 8.27
C THR A 163 11.15 -57.86 8.81
N GLN A 164 12.20 -58.63 9.06
CA GLN A 164 13.48 -58.10 9.54
C GLN A 164 14.61 -58.63 8.67
N TYR A 165 15.81 -58.03 8.76
CA TYR A 165 16.97 -58.49 8.00
C TYR A 165 17.73 -59.57 8.78
N TYR A 166 18.20 -60.58 8.05
CA TYR A 166 19.00 -61.68 8.57
C TYR A 166 20.19 -61.95 7.65
N ALA A 167 21.33 -62.28 8.24
CA ALA A 167 22.49 -62.80 7.52
C ALA A 167 23.08 -64.00 8.26
N ALA A 168 23.58 -64.95 7.49
CA ALA A 168 24.34 -66.11 7.96
C ALA A 168 25.84 -65.78 7.99
N PHE A 169 26.52 -66.25 9.04
CA PHE A 169 27.94 -66.03 9.28
C PHE A 169 28.64 -67.34 9.54
N LEU A 170 29.71 -67.59 8.81
CA LEU A 170 30.54 -68.79 8.89
C LEU A 170 31.95 -68.47 9.41
N ASP A 171 32.64 -69.46 9.94
CA ASP A 171 34.09 -69.39 10.18
C ASP A 171 34.87 -69.60 8.87
N SER A 172 36.20 -69.53 8.97
CA SER A 172 37.12 -69.75 7.85
C SER A 172 37.15 -71.19 7.31
N GLN A 173 36.41 -72.12 7.92
CA GLN A 173 36.27 -73.52 7.55
C GLN A 173 34.87 -73.83 6.98
N GLY A 174 33.97 -72.84 6.96
CA GLY A 174 32.61 -72.99 6.47
C GLY A 174 31.59 -73.45 7.51
N ASN A 175 31.97 -73.55 8.79
CA ASN A 175 31.02 -73.89 9.85
C ASN A 175 30.30 -72.65 10.36
N PRO A 176 29.03 -72.75 10.82
CA PRO A 176 28.34 -71.65 11.49
C PRO A 176 29.15 -71.06 12.64
N LEU A 177 29.22 -69.72 12.73
CA LEU A 177 29.85 -69.07 13.88
C LEU A 177 29.13 -69.45 15.20
N ALA A 178 29.92 -69.60 16.27
CA ALA A 178 29.43 -70.01 17.57
C ALA A 178 28.43 -68.99 18.15
N ASN A 179 27.49 -69.49 18.96
CA ASN A 179 26.50 -68.65 19.63
C ASN A 179 27.18 -67.59 20.50
N GLY A 180 26.70 -66.35 20.40
CA GLY A 180 27.22 -65.23 21.15
C GLY A 180 28.39 -64.50 20.50
N THR A 181 28.91 -65.00 19.35
CA THR A 181 29.94 -64.31 18.56
C THR A 181 29.42 -62.96 18.06
N ASP A 182 30.21 -61.90 18.20
CA ASP A 182 29.86 -60.57 17.74
C ASP A 182 30.08 -60.43 16.22
N VAL A 183 29.08 -59.87 15.54
CA VAL A 183 29.10 -59.48 14.13
C VAL A 183 28.54 -58.08 13.99
N ARG A 184 28.75 -57.42 12.85
CA ARG A 184 28.36 -56.02 12.66
C ARG A 184 27.53 -55.83 11.40
N PHE A 185 26.47 -55.03 11.51
CA PHE A 185 25.74 -54.50 10.37
C PHE A 185 26.01 -53.00 10.22
N ASN A 186 26.16 -52.51 8.99
CA ASN A 186 26.15 -51.10 8.66
C ASN A 186 24.94 -50.81 7.77
N ILE A 187 24.10 -49.87 8.15
CA ILE A 187 23.00 -49.39 7.32
C ILE A 187 22.86 -47.88 7.52
N ASN A 188 22.78 -47.13 6.42
CA ASN A 188 22.71 -45.67 6.44
C ASN A 188 23.84 -45.00 7.25
N GLY A 189 25.05 -45.57 7.20
CA GLY A 189 26.22 -45.07 7.93
C GLY A 189 26.22 -45.36 9.44
N VAL A 190 25.21 -46.08 9.95
CA VAL A 190 25.11 -46.45 11.37
C VAL A 190 25.50 -47.92 11.56
N PHE A 191 26.43 -48.15 12.48
CA PHE A 191 26.92 -49.49 12.82
C PHE A 191 26.12 -50.11 13.97
N TYR A 192 25.79 -51.39 13.83
CA TYR A 192 25.05 -52.18 14.81
C TYR A 192 25.76 -53.50 15.08
N ASP A 193 26.29 -53.64 16.30
CA ASP A 193 26.84 -54.92 16.75
C ASP A 193 25.71 -55.85 17.19
N ARG A 194 25.78 -57.12 16.75
CA ARG A 194 24.79 -58.17 16.99
C ARG A 194 25.47 -59.47 17.32
N LYS A 195 24.78 -60.32 18.07
CA LYS A 195 25.27 -61.64 18.43
C LYS A 195 24.68 -62.71 17.52
N VAL A 196 25.53 -63.62 17.08
CA VAL A 196 25.14 -64.79 16.31
C VAL A 196 24.40 -65.79 17.19
N ASN A 197 23.36 -66.43 16.63
CA ASN A 197 22.67 -67.58 17.20
C ASN A 197 22.42 -68.60 16.09
N GLY A 198 23.03 -69.78 16.19
CA GLY A 198 22.96 -70.86 15.20
C GLY A 198 23.54 -70.46 13.84
N GLY A 199 24.59 -69.62 13.81
CA GLY A 199 25.15 -69.07 12.57
C GLY A 199 24.39 -67.88 11.98
N LEU A 200 23.25 -67.46 12.54
CA LEU A 200 22.46 -66.33 12.04
C LEU A 200 22.55 -65.12 12.97
N ALA A 201 22.56 -63.91 12.40
CA ALA A 201 22.31 -62.68 13.15
C ALA A 201 21.20 -61.85 12.51
N LYS A 202 20.44 -61.16 13.36
CA LYS A 202 19.24 -60.38 12.99
C LYS A 202 19.47 -58.89 13.21
N LEU A 203 19.02 -58.07 12.27
CA LEU A 203 18.83 -56.62 12.46
C LEU A 203 17.35 -56.24 12.34
N ASN A 204 16.82 -55.57 13.37
CA ASN A 204 15.48 -54.99 13.32
C ASN A 204 15.48 -53.76 12.40
N ILE A 205 14.57 -53.74 11.42
CA ILE A 205 14.38 -52.69 10.42
C ILE A 205 13.14 -51.87 10.76
N ASN A 206 13.39 -50.64 11.24
CA ASN A 206 12.37 -49.61 11.50
C ASN A 206 12.76 -48.31 10.79
N LEU A 207 13.00 -48.42 9.49
CA LEU A 207 13.35 -47.30 8.63
C LEU A 207 12.09 -46.68 8.01
N ASN A 208 12.22 -45.42 7.60
CA ASN A 208 11.21 -44.76 6.79
C ASN A 208 11.14 -45.41 5.39
N PRO A 209 10.09 -45.15 4.60
CA PRO A 209 10.04 -45.63 3.22
C PRO A 209 11.24 -45.16 2.40
N GLY A 210 11.81 -46.06 1.60
CA GLY A 210 13.01 -45.82 0.79
C GLY A 210 13.81 -47.10 0.55
N ASP A 211 14.86 -46.97 -0.26
CA ASP A 211 15.82 -48.03 -0.56
C ASP A 211 17.13 -47.79 0.19
N TYR A 212 17.64 -48.83 0.84
CA TYR A 212 18.83 -48.77 1.68
C TYR A 212 19.79 -49.90 1.33
N ILE A 213 21.09 -49.62 1.43
CA ILE A 213 22.12 -50.66 1.38
C ILE A 213 22.47 -51.06 2.82
N ILE A 214 22.39 -52.35 3.11
CA ILE A 214 22.89 -52.94 4.35
C ILE A 214 24.15 -53.74 4.05
N THR A 215 25.20 -53.55 4.85
CA THR A 215 26.41 -54.36 4.80
C THR A 215 26.55 -55.16 6.09
N ALA A 216 26.54 -56.48 5.96
CA ALA A 216 26.85 -57.43 7.02
C ALA A 216 28.36 -57.70 7.04
N MET A 217 28.97 -57.70 8.23
CA MET A 217 30.42 -57.81 8.43
C MET A 217 30.73 -58.92 9.43
N ASN A 218 31.52 -59.90 8.98
CA ASN A 218 32.06 -60.94 9.83
C ASN A 218 33.32 -60.42 10.51
N LEU A 219 33.24 -60.19 11.83
CA LEU A 219 34.37 -59.66 12.60
C LEU A 219 35.47 -60.71 12.86
N VAL A 220 35.18 -62.00 12.63
CA VAL A 220 36.14 -63.11 12.81
C VAL A 220 37.02 -63.26 11.57
N THR A 221 36.41 -63.30 10.38
CA THR A 221 37.14 -63.52 9.12
C THR A 221 37.52 -62.21 8.43
N GLY A 222 36.81 -61.12 8.72
CA GLY A 222 36.95 -59.82 8.05
C GLY A 222 36.06 -59.65 6.81
N ASP A 223 35.33 -60.69 6.40
CA ASP A 223 34.48 -60.68 5.21
C ASP A 223 33.28 -59.73 5.35
N ARG A 224 32.79 -59.22 4.21
CA ARG A 224 31.66 -58.30 4.13
C ARG A 224 30.77 -58.64 2.95
N ASN A 225 29.46 -58.63 3.17
CA ASN A 225 28.47 -58.81 2.12
C ASN A 225 27.40 -57.72 2.22
N SER A 226 26.93 -57.22 1.09
CA SER A 226 25.92 -56.14 1.04
C SER A 226 24.64 -56.61 0.35
N ASN A 227 23.50 -56.16 0.87
CA ASN A 227 22.17 -56.41 0.33
C ASN A 227 21.36 -55.10 0.27
N THR A 228 20.26 -55.14 -0.46
CA THR A 228 19.29 -54.05 -0.52
C THR A 228 18.12 -54.28 0.46
N ILE A 229 17.64 -53.19 1.06
CA ILE A 229 16.44 -53.15 1.89
C ILE A 229 15.50 -52.10 1.28
N SER A 230 14.38 -52.54 0.71
CA SER A 230 13.33 -51.67 0.20
C SER A 230 12.16 -51.62 1.19
N VAL A 231 11.94 -50.44 1.78
CA VAL A 231 10.79 -50.17 2.66
C VAL A 231 9.71 -49.43 1.88
N ILE A 232 8.57 -50.06 1.68
CA ILE A 232 7.43 -49.53 0.92
C ILE A 232 6.42 -48.90 1.87
N SER A 233 6.03 -47.65 1.60
CA SER A 233 4.94 -46.96 2.30
C SER A 233 3.62 -47.71 2.16
N LYS A 234 2.79 -47.73 3.22
CA LYS A 234 1.42 -48.25 3.12
C LYS A 234 0.46 -47.27 2.44
N LEU A 235 0.87 -46.01 2.29
CA LEU A 235 0.09 -44.93 1.71
C LEU A 235 0.77 -44.50 0.41
N ILE A 236 0.15 -44.86 -0.72
CA ILE A 236 0.70 -44.63 -2.07
C ILE A 236 -0.31 -43.87 -2.94
N GLU A 237 0.09 -43.50 -4.16
CA GLU A 237 -0.76 -42.78 -5.13
C GLU A 237 -1.36 -41.48 -4.55
N ASN A 238 -0.62 -40.83 -3.65
CA ASN A 238 -0.93 -39.50 -3.12
C ASN A 238 -0.08 -38.44 -3.82
N SER A 239 -0.63 -37.25 -3.99
CA SER A 239 0.05 -36.14 -4.65
C SER A 239 -0.46 -34.79 -4.14
N ASP A 240 0.31 -33.74 -4.44
CA ASP A 240 -0.11 -32.36 -4.18
C ASP A 240 -1.36 -32.01 -5.01
N VAL A 241 -2.26 -31.22 -4.43
CA VAL A 241 -3.51 -30.79 -5.08
C VAL A 241 -3.53 -29.28 -5.21
N THR A 242 -3.70 -28.77 -6.43
CA THR A 242 -4.08 -27.38 -6.68
C THR A 242 -5.50 -27.33 -7.24
N LYS A 243 -6.37 -26.51 -6.66
CA LYS A 243 -7.76 -26.37 -7.10
C LYS A 243 -8.28 -24.95 -6.90
N TYR A 244 -9.27 -24.55 -7.67
CA TYR A 244 -10.04 -23.33 -7.37
C TYR A 244 -11.03 -23.56 -6.22
N TYR A 245 -11.34 -22.51 -5.49
CA TYR A 245 -12.31 -22.54 -4.39
C TYR A 245 -13.64 -23.17 -4.85
N LYS A 246 -14.18 -24.09 -4.04
CA LYS A 246 -15.40 -24.87 -4.32
C LYS A 246 -15.39 -25.73 -5.60
N ASN A 247 -14.24 -25.94 -6.25
CA ASN A 247 -14.10 -26.97 -7.28
C ASN A 247 -14.27 -28.39 -6.67
N ASN A 248 -14.70 -29.38 -7.46
CA ASN A 248 -14.99 -30.74 -6.99
C ASN A 248 -13.75 -31.64 -6.75
N THR A 249 -12.52 -31.17 -7.04
CA THR A 249 -11.29 -31.93 -6.81
C THR A 249 -11.16 -32.33 -5.33
N GLN A 250 -10.89 -33.62 -5.12
CA GLN A 250 -10.68 -34.25 -3.82
C GLN A 250 -9.21 -34.60 -3.65
N TYR A 251 -8.75 -34.72 -2.41
CA TYR A 251 -7.49 -35.40 -2.13
C TYR A 251 -7.75 -36.90 -2.03
N THR A 252 -6.89 -37.70 -2.68
CA THR A 252 -7.04 -39.15 -2.74
C THR A 252 -5.70 -39.83 -2.49
N LEU A 253 -5.75 -40.98 -1.85
CA LEU A 253 -4.60 -41.89 -1.74
C LEU A 253 -5.09 -43.34 -1.79
N LYS A 254 -4.17 -44.26 -2.02
CA LYS A 254 -4.41 -45.70 -1.97
C LYS A 254 -3.66 -46.33 -0.82
N VAL A 255 -4.33 -47.26 -0.15
CA VAL A 255 -3.85 -47.93 1.05
C VAL A 255 -3.48 -49.37 0.73
N LEU A 256 -2.30 -49.78 1.17
CA LEU A 256 -1.82 -51.16 1.11
C LEU A 256 -1.87 -51.83 2.50
N ASN A 257 -2.08 -53.14 2.51
CA ASN A 257 -2.03 -53.97 3.71
C ASN A 257 -0.58 -54.40 4.04
N ASN A 258 -0.40 -55.19 5.10
CA ASN A 258 0.94 -55.62 5.55
C ASN A 258 1.66 -56.57 4.58
N THR A 259 0.94 -57.17 3.61
CA THR A 259 1.50 -58.06 2.58
C THR A 259 1.78 -57.34 1.26
N GLY A 260 1.55 -56.02 1.19
CA GLY A 260 1.69 -55.21 -0.04
C GLY A 260 0.49 -55.30 -0.99
N GLY A 261 -0.55 -56.04 -0.64
CA GLY A 261 -1.81 -56.06 -1.37
C GLY A 261 -2.68 -54.84 -1.06
N VAL A 262 -3.74 -54.64 -1.84
CA VAL A 262 -4.72 -53.58 -1.59
C VAL A 262 -5.41 -53.81 -0.23
N ALA A 263 -5.52 -52.75 0.57
CA ALA A 263 -6.24 -52.82 1.83
C ALA A 263 -7.75 -53.06 1.59
N PRO A 264 -8.43 -53.87 2.43
CA PRO A 264 -9.86 -54.13 2.28
C PRO A 264 -10.68 -52.86 2.45
N ALA A 265 -11.93 -52.90 2.00
CA ALA A 265 -12.88 -51.81 2.22
C ALA A 265 -13.18 -51.65 3.72
N GLY A 266 -13.34 -50.40 4.18
CA GLY A 266 -13.69 -50.10 5.57
C GLY A 266 -12.50 -49.83 6.49
N GLU A 267 -11.27 -49.87 6.00
CA GLU A 267 -10.08 -49.48 6.77
C GLU A 267 -10.06 -47.97 6.98
N SER A 268 -9.81 -47.53 8.22
CA SER A 268 -9.84 -46.10 8.57
C SER A 268 -8.48 -45.42 8.38
N VAL A 269 -8.45 -44.39 7.56
CA VAL A 269 -7.33 -43.45 7.41
C VAL A 269 -7.67 -42.14 8.10
N THR A 270 -6.73 -41.59 8.87
CA THR A 270 -6.88 -40.28 9.51
C THR A 270 -6.17 -39.22 8.67
N PHE A 271 -6.91 -38.25 8.14
CA PHE A 271 -6.33 -37.05 7.53
C PHE A 271 -6.28 -35.91 8.55
N ASN A 272 -5.22 -35.11 8.52
CA ASN A 272 -5.11 -33.88 9.29
C ASN A 272 -4.79 -32.70 8.36
N ILE A 273 -5.59 -31.64 8.45
CA ILE A 273 -5.36 -30.36 7.78
C ILE A 273 -5.71 -29.23 8.75
N ASN A 274 -4.78 -28.30 8.98
CA ASN A 274 -4.91 -27.22 9.97
C ASN A 274 -5.29 -27.68 11.40
N GLY A 275 -4.82 -28.86 11.83
CA GLY A 275 -5.12 -29.42 13.16
C GLY A 275 -6.50 -30.06 13.28
N VAL A 276 -7.30 -30.08 12.21
CA VAL A 276 -8.60 -30.76 12.17
C VAL A 276 -8.44 -32.16 11.61
N LEU A 277 -8.90 -33.16 12.37
CA LEU A 277 -8.82 -34.59 12.02
C LEU A 277 -10.06 -35.06 11.26
N TYR A 278 -9.86 -35.79 10.16
CA TYR A 278 -10.90 -36.37 9.34
C TYR A 278 -10.64 -37.87 9.14
N ASN A 279 -11.50 -38.70 9.72
CA ASN A 279 -11.47 -40.15 9.48
C ASN A 279 -12.24 -40.49 8.21
N ARG A 280 -11.63 -41.26 7.32
CA ARG A 280 -12.21 -41.71 6.06
C ARG A 280 -11.88 -43.17 5.83
N LEU A 281 -12.81 -43.87 5.20
CA LEU A 281 -12.73 -45.31 4.98
C LEU A 281 -12.25 -45.61 3.56
N THR A 282 -11.45 -46.67 3.43
CA THR A 282 -11.08 -47.23 2.12
C THR A 282 -12.31 -47.83 1.42
N ASN A 283 -12.34 -47.72 0.09
CA ASN A 283 -13.27 -48.47 -0.74
C ASN A 283 -12.71 -49.87 -1.09
N GLY A 284 -13.45 -50.67 -1.88
CA GLY A 284 -13.03 -52.02 -2.30
C GLY A 284 -11.77 -52.07 -3.18
N SER A 285 -11.30 -50.92 -3.67
CA SER A 285 -10.02 -50.79 -4.41
C SER A 285 -8.92 -50.17 -3.55
N GLY A 286 -9.13 -50.03 -2.24
CA GLY A 286 -8.19 -49.48 -1.27
C GLY A 286 -8.02 -47.96 -1.31
N TYR A 287 -8.83 -47.23 -2.09
CA TYR A 287 -8.75 -45.77 -2.14
C TYR A 287 -9.50 -45.12 -0.99
N CYS A 288 -8.86 -44.11 -0.41
CA CYS A 288 -9.44 -43.21 0.57
C CYS A 288 -9.53 -41.80 -0.02
N ARG A 289 -10.62 -41.08 0.23
CA ARG A 289 -10.89 -39.76 -0.39
C ARG A 289 -11.33 -38.72 0.63
N LEU A 290 -10.83 -37.50 0.49
CA LEU A 290 -11.22 -36.33 1.29
C LEU A 290 -11.65 -35.16 0.40
N ASN A 291 -12.88 -34.67 0.63
CA ASN A 291 -13.36 -33.42 0.05
C ASN A 291 -12.59 -32.22 0.62
N ILE A 292 -12.05 -31.36 -0.25
CA ILE A 292 -11.35 -30.14 0.15
C ILE A 292 -12.30 -28.94 0.07
N ASN A 293 -12.79 -28.48 1.22
CA ASN A 293 -13.72 -27.36 1.39
C ASN A 293 -13.08 -26.20 2.17
N LEU A 294 -11.82 -25.88 1.87
CA LEU A 294 -11.05 -24.84 2.54
C LEU A 294 -11.16 -23.51 1.81
N ASN A 295 -10.99 -22.41 2.53
CA ASN A 295 -10.85 -21.07 1.93
C ASN A 295 -9.59 -20.99 1.05
N PRO A 296 -9.49 -20.00 0.14
CA PRO A 296 -8.26 -19.79 -0.61
C PRO A 296 -7.03 -19.68 0.30
N GLY A 297 -5.93 -20.33 -0.09
CA GLY A 297 -4.70 -20.41 0.69
C GLY A 297 -3.87 -21.65 0.40
N ASP A 298 -2.71 -21.74 1.04
CA ASP A 298 -1.79 -22.88 0.99
C ASP A 298 -1.88 -23.68 2.30
N TYR A 299 -2.00 -25.00 2.18
CA TYR A 299 -2.20 -25.92 3.30
C TYR A 299 -1.31 -27.15 3.15
N ILE A 300 -1.04 -27.84 4.27
CA ILE A 300 -0.42 -29.16 4.29
C ILE A 300 -1.48 -30.15 4.78
N ILE A 301 -1.70 -31.21 3.99
CA ILE A 301 -2.46 -32.38 4.43
C ILE A 301 -1.49 -33.46 4.86
N THR A 302 -1.77 -34.11 5.99
CA THR A 302 -1.10 -35.35 6.39
C THR A 302 -2.12 -36.47 6.44
N ALA A 303 -1.71 -37.66 6.03
CA ALA A 303 -2.53 -38.87 6.09
C ALA A 303 -1.80 -39.93 6.90
N GLN A 304 -2.51 -40.59 7.80
CA GLN A 304 -1.97 -41.62 8.68
C GLN A 304 -2.81 -42.90 8.64
N TYR A 305 -2.12 -44.03 8.54
CA TYR A 305 -2.71 -45.38 8.59
C TYR A 305 -1.71 -46.38 9.17
N ASN A 306 -2.09 -47.07 10.26
CA ASN A 306 -1.27 -48.11 10.90
C ASN A 306 0.20 -47.73 11.09
N GLY A 307 0.45 -46.51 11.56
CA GLY A 307 1.78 -45.95 11.82
C GLY A 307 2.53 -45.41 10.60
N SER A 308 2.04 -45.64 9.37
CA SER A 308 2.55 -45.03 8.14
C SER A 308 1.96 -43.64 7.96
N VAL A 309 2.79 -42.67 7.56
CA VAL A 309 2.41 -41.26 7.41
C VAL A 309 2.94 -40.70 6.09
N VAL A 310 2.10 -39.98 5.35
CA VAL A 310 2.49 -39.19 4.18
C VAL A 310 1.97 -37.77 4.30
N SER A 311 2.59 -36.84 3.58
CA SER A 311 2.21 -35.42 3.56
C SER A 311 2.21 -34.87 2.14
N ASN A 312 1.23 -34.04 1.81
CA ASN A 312 1.15 -33.33 0.52
C ASN A 312 0.71 -31.87 0.72
N LYS A 313 0.97 -31.04 -0.29
CA LYS A 313 0.51 -29.65 -0.33
C LYS A 313 -0.88 -29.58 -0.95
N ILE A 314 -1.76 -28.76 -0.36
CA ILE A 314 -3.07 -28.41 -0.91
C ILE A 314 -3.09 -26.89 -1.13
N LYS A 315 -3.25 -26.47 -2.39
CA LYS A 315 -3.38 -25.06 -2.77
C LYS A 315 -4.79 -24.78 -3.27
N VAL A 316 -5.49 -23.87 -2.58
CA VAL A 316 -6.83 -23.42 -2.96
C VAL A 316 -6.73 -22.00 -3.54
N LEU A 317 -7.04 -21.85 -4.82
CA LEU A 317 -7.00 -20.57 -5.55
C LEU A 317 -8.33 -19.81 -5.38
N PRO A 318 -8.30 -18.47 -5.25
CA PRO A 318 -9.50 -17.66 -5.19
C PRO A 318 -10.25 -17.65 -6.52
N ILE A 319 -11.56 -17.42 -6.47
CA ILE A 319 -12.44 -17.27 -7.64
C ILE A 319 -12.94 -15.82 -7.84
N LEU A 320 -12.70 -14.95 -6.85
CA LEU A 320 -13.02 -13.52 -6.92
C LEU A 320 -11.73 -12.70 -6.84
N SER A 321 -11.63 -11.66 -7.66
CA SER A 321 -10.58 -10.66 -7.57
C SER A 321 -11.12 -9.27 -7.92
N ALA A 322 -10.58 -8.23 -7.27
CA ALA A 322 -10.93 -6.84 -7.54
C ALA A 322 -9.80 -5.94 -7.05
N SER A 323 -9.75 -4.73 -7.59
CA SER A 323 -8.81 -3.67 -7.18
C SER A 323 -9.57 -2.55 -6.47
N ASP A 324 -8.86 -1.83 -5.62
CA ASP A 324 -9.39 -0.62 -4.99
C ASP A 324 -9.77 0.43 -6.05
N LEU A 325 -10.72 1.30 -5.69
CA LEU A 325 -11.19 2.39 -6.55
C LEU A 325 -11.00 3.72 -5.82
N THR A 326 -10.32 4.67 -6.46
CA THR A 326 -10.31 6.08 -6.06
C THR A 326 -10.95 6.90 -7.17
N LYS A 327 -11.86 7.81 -6.81
CA LYS A 327 -12.51 8.71 -7.76
C LYS A 327 -12.84 10.06 -7.13
N LEU A 328 -13.00 11.07 -7.96
CA LEU A 328 -13.58 12.34 -7.53
C LEU A 328 -15.10 12.20 -7.36
N TYR A 329 -15.65 12.91 -6.38
CA TYR A 329 -17.08 13.02 -6.16
C TYR A 329 -17.80 13.55 -7.40
N ALA A 330 -19.05 13.15 -7.63
CA ALA A 330 -19.87 13.51 -8.79
C ALA A 330 -19.30 13.19 -10.19
N THR A 331 -18.11 12.58 -10.32
CA THR A 331 -17.59 12.06 -11.60
C THR A 331 -18.04 10.61 -11.84
N PRO A 332 -18.15 10.13 -13.09
CA PRO A 332 -18.43 8.71 -13.35
C PRO A 332 -17.31 7.82 -12.79
N GLY A 333 -17.67 6.76 -12.05
CA GLY A 333 -16.72 5.76 -11.59
C GLY A 333 -17.43 4.48 -11.15
N LYS A 334 -16.85 3.34 -11.50
CA LYS A 334 -17.42 2.02 -11.25
C LYS A 334 -16.40 1.12 -10.57
N PHE A 335 -16.83 0.43 -9.53
CA PHE A 335 -16.08 -0.66 -8.92
C PHE A 335 -16.35 -1.94 -9.71
N ALA A 336 -15.31 -2.74 -9.98
CA ALA A 336 -15.42 -3.97 -10.76
C ALA A 336 -14.80 -5.14 -9.99
N ALA A 337 -15.54 -6.24 -9.88
CA ALA A 337 -15.03 -7.52 -9.41
C ALA A 337 -15.06 -8.54 -10.53
N THR A 338 -13.95 -9.23 -10.73
CA THR A 338 -13.80 -10.33 -11.69
C THR A 338 -14.10 -11.65 -11.00
N LEU A 339 -14.90 -12.48 -11.66
CA LEU A 339 -15.27 -13.82 -11.22
C LEU A 339 -14.72 -14.88 -12.18
N LEU A 340 -14.13 -15.92 -11.60
CA LEU A 340 -13.69 -17.13 -12.29
C LEU A 340 -14.60 -18.31 -11.93
N ASP A 341 -14.70 -19.27 -12.85
CA ASP A 341 -15.37 -20.54 -12.63
C ASP A 341 -14.47 -21.51 -11.84
N GLY A 342 -14.99 -22.70 -11.53
CA GLY A 342 -14.23 -23.72 -10.81
C GLY A 342 -13.00 -24.25 -11.56
N LYS A 343 -12.76 -23.83 -12.82
CA LYS A 343 -11.61 -24.21 -13.65
C LYS A 343 -10.68 -23.03 -13.94
N GLY A 344 -10.95 -21.84 -13.38
CA GLY A 344 -10.15 -20.64 -13.58
C GLY A 344 -10.50 -19.84 -14.83
N LYS A 345 -11.60 -20.15 -15.52
CA LYS A 345 -12.07 -19.39 -16.68
C LYS A 345 -13.00 -18.26 -16.25
N LEU A 346 -13.01 -17.14 -16.98
CA LEU A 346 -13.96 -16.04 -16.75
C LEU A 346 -15.40 -16.55 -16.72
N TYR A 347 -16.13 -16.19 -15.66
CA TYR A 347 -17.46 -16.74 -15.40
C TYR A 347 -18.55 -15.69 -15.63
N SER A 348 -19.10 -15.68 -16.85
CA SER A 348 -20.14 -14.75 -17.26
C SER A 348 -21.54 -15.15 -16.78
N ASN A 349 -22.47 -14.20 -16.79
CA ASN A 349 -23.89 -14.37 -16.45
C ASN A 349 -24.14 -14.87 -15.01
N GLN A 350 -23.23 -14.58 -14.08
CA GLN A 350 -23.35 -14.92 -12.67
C GLN A 350 -23.66 -13.68 -11.84
N THR A 351 -24.46 -13.83 -10.78
CA THR A 351 -24.78 -12.74 -9.88
C THR A 351 -23.74 -12.62 -8.76
N VAL A 352 -22.96 -11.55 -8.76
CA VAL A 352 -22.10 -11.14 -7.64
C VAL A 352 -22.88 -10.14 -6.78
N ARG A 353 -22.86 -10.35 -5.46
CA ARG A 353 -23.48 -9.46 -4.48
C ARG A 353 -22.42 -8.54 -3.89
N PHE A 354 -22.53 -7.24 -4.12
CA PHE A 354 -21.74 -6.22 -3.45
C PHE A 354 -22.42 -5.77 -2.15
N ASN A 355 -21.64 -5.50 -1.12
CA ASN A 355 -22.05 -4.76 0.06
C ASN A 355 -21.12 -3.56 0.23
N ILE A 356 -21.67 -2.36 0.25
CA ILE A 356 -20.94 -1.12 0.49
C ILE A 356 -21.82 -0.20 1.33
N ASN A 357 -21.26 0.37 2.40
CA ASN A 357 -21.99 1.22 3.34
C ASN A 357 -23.29 0.57 3.90
N GLY A 358 -23.27 -0.75 4.14
CA GLY A 358 -24.42 -1.51 4.65
C GLY A 358 -25.52 -1.80 3.63
N VAL A 359 -25.39 -1.34 2.38
CA VAL A 359 -26.38 -1.56 1.31
C VAL A 359 -25.88 -2.64 0.35
N PHE A 360 -26.80 -3.56 -0.01
CA PHE A 360 -26.49 -4.68 -0.89
C PHE A 360 -26.95 -4.45 -2.33
N TYR A 361 -26.07 -4.75 -3.29
CA TYR A 361 -26.33 -4.63 -4.72
C TYR A 361 -26.00 -5.92 -5.45
N ASN A 362 -26.95 -6.47 -6.21
CA ASN A 362 -26.71 -7.61 -7.09
C ASN A 362 -26.31 -7.10 -8.49
N ARG A 363 -25.20 -7.62 -9.01
CA ARG A 363 -24.70 -7.28 -10.35
C ARG A 363 -24.31 -8.55 -11.09
N THR A 364 -24.69 -8.62 -12.35
CA THR A 364 -24.40 -9.77 -13.21
C THR A 364 -23.05 -9.59 -13.88
N THR A 365 -22.24 -10.64 -13.93
CA THR A 365 -20.96 -10.64 -14.63
C THR A 365 -21.16 -10.60 -16.15
N ASP A 366 -20.38 -9.75 -16.82
CA ASP A 366 -20.34 -9.67 -18.27
C ASP A 366 -19.52 -10.82 -18.92
N ASN A 367 -19.29 -10.73 -20.23
CA ASN A 367 -18.48 -11.72 -20.97
C ASN A 367 -17.02 -11.81 -20.51
N ASN A 368 -16.52 -10.78 -19.82
CA ASN A 368 -15.19 -10.76 -19.22
C ASN A 368 -15.22 -11.23 -17.76
N GLY A 369 -16.34 -11.79 -17.28
CA GLY A 369 -16.51 -12.23 -15.90
C GLY A 369 -16.59 -11.05 -14.91
N GLN A 370 -16.82 -9.82 -15.36
CA GLN A 370 -16.82 -8.64 -14.49
C GLN A 370 -18.23 -8.24 -14.07
N ALA A 371 -18.48 -8.20 -12.75
CA ALA A 371 -19.64 -7.53 -12.18
C ALA A 371 -19.25 -6.09 -11.81
N MET A 372 -20.02 -5.11 -12.25
CA MET A 372 -19.69 -3.68 -12.07
C MET A 372 -20.76 -2.94 -11.27
N LEU A 373 -20.33 -2.11 -10.31
CA LEU A 373 -21.19 -1.24 -9.50
C LEU A 373 -20.76 0.23 -9.68
N ASN A 374 -21.65 1.07 -10.20
CA ASN A 374 -21.45 2.52 -10.22
C ASN A 374 -21.40 3.08 -8.79
N ILE A 375 -20.41 3.91 -8.49
CA ILE A 375 -20.20 4.49 -7.15
C ILE A 375 -20.66 5.95 -7.14
N ASN A 376 -21.75 6.20 -6.40
CA ASN A 376 -22.35 7.51 -6.17
C ASN A 376 -22.47 7.77 -4.66
N LEU A 377 -21.35 7.74 -3.95
CA LEU A 377 -21.28 8.01 -2.51
C LEU A 377 -20.71 9.40 -2.26
N HIS A 378 -21.05 10.01 -1.12
CA HIS A 378 -20.41 11.26 -0.65
C HIS A 378 -18.91 11.07 -0.44
N PRO A 379 -18.12 12.17 -0.39
CA PRO A 379 -16.70 12.08 -0.11
C PRO A 379 -16.42 11.29 1.17
N GLY A 380 -15.41 10.42 1.13
CA GLY A 380 -15.06 9.53 2.23
C GLY A 380 -14.42 8.22 1.78
N GLU A 381 -14.06 7.41 2.77
CA GLU A 381 -13.48 6.08 2.58
C GLU A 381 -14.50 5.00 2.94
N TYR A 382 -14.67 4.03 2.05
CA TYR A 382 -15.63 2.95 2.18
C TYR A 382 -14.96 1.59 1.96
N ILE A 383 -15.46 0.58 2.66
CA ILE A 383 -15.13 -0.83 2.36
C ILE A 383 -16.25 -1.39 1.51
N ILE A 384 -15.90 -1.90 0.33
CA ILE A 384 -16.80 -2.69 -0.50
C ILE A 384 -16.43 -4.16 -0.39
N THR A 385 -17.43 -5.02 -0.20
CA THR A 385 -17.24 -6.47 -0.17
C THR A 385 -17.99 -7.12 -1.32
N SER A 386 -17.30 -7.90 -2.13
CA SER A 386 -17.86 -8.67 -3.25
C SER A 386 -18.06 -10.12 -2.82
N MET A 387 -19.22 -10.70 -3.06
CA MET A 387 -19.60 -12.03 -2.58
C MET A 387 -20.18 -12.92 -3.69
N PHE A 388 -19.76 -14.19 -3.71
CA PHE A 388 -20.28 -15.23 -4.61
C PHE A 388 -20.08 -16.63 -4.02
N ASN A 389 -21.15 -17.43 -3.87
CA ASN A 389 -21.10 -18.83 -3.42
C ASN A 389 -20.22 -19.09 -2.17
N GLY A 390 -20.28 -18.18 -1.19
CA GLY A 390 -19.50 -18.25 0.05
C GLY A 390 -18.04 -17.82 -0.09
N ALA A 391 -17.59 -17.38 -1.27
CA ALA A 391 -16.37 -16.59 -1.42
C ALA A 391 -16.68 -15.12 -1.17
N SER A 392 -15.74 -14.41 -0.56
CA SER A 392 -15.82 -12.96 -0.36
C SER A 392 -14.44 -12.31 -0.47
N ILE A 393 -14.38 -11.12 -1.05
CA ILE A 393 -13.21 -10.24 -1.04
C ILE A 393 -13.63 -8.83 -0.65
N SER A 394 -12.74 -8.10 0.01
CA SER A 394 -12.98 -6.71 0.41
C SER A 394 -11.93 -5.79 -0.20
N ASN A 395 -12.37 -4.61 -0.64
CA ASN A 395 -11.55 -3.59 -1.27
C ASN A 395 -11.92 -2.21 -0.73
N LYS A 396 -11.03 -1.24 -0.94
CA LYS A 396 -11.25 0.16 -0.58
C LYS A 396 -11.90 0.91 -1.76
N VAL A 397 -12.90 1.72 -1.45
CA VAL A 397 -13.47 2.72 -2.36
C VAL A 397 -13.28 4.09 -1.71
N VAL A 398 -12.48 4.94 -2.34
CA VAL A 398 -12.22 6.32 -1.90
C VAL A 398 -12.94 7.27 -2.85
N VAL A 399 -13.76 8.14 -2.27
CA VAL A 399 -14.39 9.25 -3.01
C VAL A 399 -13.79 10.54 -2.48
N ASP A 400 -13.00 11.22 -3.30
CA ASP A 400 -12.37 12.49 -2.95
C ASP A 400 -13.33 13.66 -3.23
N PRO A 401 -13.35 14.72 -2.42
CA PRO A 401 -14.12 15.92 -2.72
C PRO A 401 -13.59 16.61 -3.98
N ILE A 402 -14.44 17.40 -4.64
CA ILE A 402 -13.99 18.36 -5.65
C ILE A 402 -13.63 19.66 -4.93
N LEU A 403 -12.45 20.20 -5.25
CA LEU A 403 -11.93 21.44 -4.69
C LEU A 403 -12.12 22.60 -5.68
N ILE A 404 -12.29 23.81 -5.15
CA ILE A 404 -12.30 25.05 -5.94
C ILE A 404 -11.48 26.14 -5.25
N SER A 405 -10.69 26.88 -6.03
CA SER A 405 -9.85 27.96 -5.51
C SER A 405 -10.67 29.21 -5.15
N ILE A 406 -10.19 29.99 -4.18
CA ILE A 406 -10.77 31.31 -3.85
C ILE A 406 -10.78 32.24 -5.08
N PHE A 407 -9.74 32.16 -5.91
CA PHE A 407 -9.66 32.93 -7.15
C PHE A 407 -10.81 32.58 -8.10
N ASP A 408 -11.07 31.30 -8.34
CA ASP A 408 -12.14 30.88 -9.24
C ASP A 408 -13.54 31.23 -8.69
N ILE A 409 -13.73 31.17 -7.37
CA ILE A 409 -14.95 31.66 -6.72
C ILE A 409 -15.11 33.16 -6.95
N SER A 410 -14.07 33.96 -6.72
CA SER A 410 -14.11 35.42 -6.89
C SER A 410 -14.36 35.84 -8.33
N ARG A 411 -13.76 35.13 -9.30
CA ARG A 411 -14.00 35.35 -10.73
C ARG A 411 -15.45 35.05 -11.10
N ALA A 412 -15.99 33.92 -10.63
CA ALA A 412 -17.39 33.56 -10.86
C ALA A 412 -18.36 34.55 -10.19
N ALA A 413 -18.00 35.10 -9.02
CA ALA A 413 -18.78 36.14 -8.36
C ALA A 413 -18.77 37.45 -9.15
N ASN A 414 -17.63 37.80 -9.77
CA ASN A 414 -17.55 38.95 -10.66
C ASN A 414 -18.46 38.82 -11.89
N GLU A 415 -18.48 37.63 -12.50
CA GLU A 415 -19.41 37.32 -13.59
C GLU A 415 -20.88 37.35 -13.14
N LEU A 416 -21.16 36.86 -11.93
CA LEU A 416 -22.49 36.89 -11.33
C LEU A 416 -22.95 38.33 -11.05
N ASN A 417 -22.05 39.21 -10.60
CA ASN A 417 -22.35 40.63 -10.39
C ASN A 417 -22.74 41.31 -11.71
N ALA A 418 -21.93 41.14 -12.75
CA ALA A 418 -22.21 41.69 -14.08
C ALA A 418 -23.52 41.16 -14.68
N TYR A 419 -23.86 39.89 -14.42
CA TYR A 419 -25.15 39.33 -14.81
C TYR A 419 -26.30 40.04 -14.09
N TYR A 420 -26.19 40.22 -12.76
CA TYR A 420 -27.23 40.88 -11.97
C TYR A 420 -27.43 42.33 -12.41
N GLU A 421 -26.35 43.09 -12.64
CA GLU A 421 -26.43 44.48 -13.13
C GLU A 421 -27.17 44.60 -14.47
N LYS A 422 -26.99 43.61 -15.36
CA LYS A 422 -27.62 43.60 -16.68
C LYS A 422 -29.09 43.18 -16.65
N TYR A 423 -29.44 42.18 -15.84
CA TYR A 423 -30.75 41.52 -15.89
C TYR A 423 -31.63 41.76 -14.66
N ASN A 424 -31.09 42.36 -13.61
CA ASN A 424 -31.74 42.61 -12.33
C ASN A 424 -32.37 41.34 -11.70
N LYS A 425 -31.69 40.20 -11.86
CA LYS A 425 -32.04 38.90 -11.28
C LYS A 425 -30.83 37.96 -11.32
N PHE A 426 -30.82 36.95 -10.44
CA PHE A 426 -29.82 35.87 -10.48
C PHE A 426 -30.20 34.79 -11.51
N PRO A 427 -29.20 34.12 -12.14
CA PRO A 427 -29.42 32.91 -12.91
C PRO A 427 -29.70 31.71 -11.99
N ASN A 428 -30.22 30.60 -12.53
CA ASN A 428 -30.42 29.38 -11.75
C ASN A 428 -29.10 28.76 -11.27
N THR A 429 -28.05 28.88 -12.10
CA THR A 429 -26.71 28.35 -11.82
C THR A 429 -25.63 29.28 -12.36
N ILE A 430 -24.46 29.28 -11.72
CA ILE A 430 -23.22 29.92 -12.21
C ILE A 430 -22.18 28.87 -12.56
N LYS A 431 -21.50 29.03 -13.70
CA LYS A 431 -20.43 28.11 -14.11
C LYS A 431 -19.10 28.56 -13.51
N ALA A 432 -18.36 27.64 -12.91
CA ALA A 432 -16.94 27.80 -12.61
C ALA A 432 -16.15 26.61 -13.23
N PRO A 433 -14.80 26.64 -13.21
CA PRO A 433 -13.98 25.66 -13.95
C PRO A 433 -14.25 24.19 -13.65
N VAL A 434 -14.66 23.88 -12.43
CA VAL A 434 -14.83 22.50 -11.94
C VAL A 434 -16.28 22.04 -11.87
N HIS A 435 -17.24 22.97 -11.81
CA HIS A 435 -18.64 22.65 -11.56
C HIS A 435 -19.57 23.82 -11.92
N ALA A 436 -20.83 23.51 -12.24
CA ALA A 436 -21.89 24.50 -12.30
C ALA A 436 -22.65 24.49 -10.97
N PHE A 437 -22.62 25.60 -10.24
CA PHE A 437 -23.19 25.71 -8.90
C PHE A 437 -24.59 26.32 -8.96
N THR A 438 -25.51 25.77 -8.17
CA THR A 438 -26.75 26.48 -7.84
C THR A 438 -26.45 27.72 -6.99
N MET A 439 -27.37 28.70 -6.97
CA MET A 439 -27.17 29.90 -6.14
C MET A 439 -26.97 29.60 -4.66
N PRO A 440 -27.69 28.64 -4.02
CA PRO A 440 -27.42 28.24 -2.64
C PRO A 440 -26.03 27.64 -2.40
N GLU A 441 -25.54 26.80 -3.32
CA GLU A 441 -24.18 26.23 -3.22
C GLU A 441 -23.11 27.31 -3.39
N PHE A 442 -23.29 28.19 -4.38
CA PHE A 442 -22.35 29.28 -4.63
C PHE A 442 -22.34 30.30 -3.49
N PHE A 443 -23.50 30.59 -2.89
CA PHE A 443 -23.62 31.41 -1.69
C PHE A 443 -22.77 30.87 -0.53
N TYR A 444 -22.81 29.56 -0.28
CA TYR A 444 -21.94 28.93 0.71
C TYR A 444 -20.46 29.11 0.37
N LEU A 445 -20.08 28.88 -0.89
CA LEU A 445 -18.68 29.01 -1.34
C LEU A 445 -18.16 30.44 -1.18
N MET A 446 -18.96 31.46 -1.52
CA MET A 446 -18.59 32.86 -1.30
C MET A 446 -18.40 33.18 0.17
N ASN A 447 -19.33 32.78 1.05
CA ASN A 447 -19.18 33.00 2.49
C ASN A 447 -17.98 32.25 3.07
N LYS A 448 -17.70 31.03 2.59
CA LYS A 448 -16.50 30.28 2.98
C LYS A 448 -15.23 30.98 2.52
N ALA A 449 -15.21 31.53 1.30
CA ALA A 449 -14.10 32.32 0.78
C ALA A 449 -13.89 33.60 1.60
N ILE A 450 -14.94 34.36 1.90
CA ILE A 450 -14.88 35.58 2.74
C ILE A 450 -14.26 35.26 4.12
N SER A 451 -14.76 34.21 4.79
CA SER A 451 -14.23 33.71 6.06
C SER A 451 -12.74 33.36 5.96
N GLN A 452 -12.35 32.62 4.91
CA GLN A 452 -10.98 32.20 4.69
C GLN A 452 -10.03 33.37 4.40
N ILE A 453 -10.43 34.32 3.55
CA ILE A 453 -9.65 35.52 3.22
C ILE A 453 -9.33 36.32 4.48
N LYS A 454 -10.33 36.60 5.34
CA LYS A 454 -10.07 37.35 6.59
C LYS A 454 -9.09 36.63 7.52
N SER A 455 -9.12 35.29 7.54
CA SER A 455 -8.20 34.47 8.30
C SER A 455 -6.83 34.25 7.64
N SER A 456 -6.55 34.88 6.48
CA SER A 456 -5.34 34.66 5.67
C SER A 456 -5.14 33.18 5.26
N ASN A 457 -6.22 32.43 5.11
CA ASN A 457 -6.20 31.04 4.66
C ASN A 457 -6.58 30.99 3.17
N PHE A 458 -5.65 30.62 2.31
CA PHE A 458 -5.87 30.59 0.85
C PHE A 458 -5.95 29.18 0.28
N LYS A 459 -6.27 28.18 1.11
CA LYS A 459 -6.49 26.80 0.64
C LYS A 459 -7.77 26.71 -0.19
N ASP A 460 -7.74 25.81 -1.17
CA ASP A 460 -8.92 25.46 -1.95
C ASP A 460 -10.04 24.96 -1.04
N ILE A 461 -11.28 25.24 -1.44
CA ILE A 461 -12.48 24.98 -0.68
C ILE A 461 -13.12 23.69 -1.19
N ASP A 462 -13.46 22.79 -0.28
CA ASP A 462 -14.32 21.64 -0.57
C ASP A 462 -15.70 22.10 -1.03
N ILE A 463 -16.15 21.60 -2.17
CA ILE A 463 -17.50 21.86 -2.65
C ILE A 463 -18.52 21.09 -1.79
N ILE A 464 -19.55 21.80 -1.32
CA ILE A 464 -20.78 21.21 -0.78
C ILE A 464 -21.82 21.09 -1.90
N TYR A 465 -22.62 20.03 -1.86
CA TYR A 465 -23.57 19.71 -2.92
C TYR A 465 -24.98 19.57 -2.40
N GLY A 466 -25.96 19.92 -3.24
CA GLY A 466 -27.37 19.76 -2.95
C GLY A 466 -27.84 20.66 -1.81
N VAL A 467 -27.26 21.85 -1.67
CA VAL A 467 -27.70 22.84 -0.71
C VAL A 467 -29.09 23.31 -1.11
N ASN A 468 -30.07 23.14 -0.21
CA ASN A 468 -31.45 23.52 -0.49
C ASN A 468 -31.62 25.04 -0.47
N GLY A 469 -32.52 25.53 -1.32
CA GLY A 469 -32.92 26.95 -1.33
C GLY A 469 -33.69 27.36 -0.08
N ALA A 470 -33.86 28.67 0.09
CA ALA A 470 -34.67 29.25 1.15
C ALA A 470 -36.15 28.82 1.06
N ASP A 471 -36.83 28.74 2.20
CA ASP A 471 -38.29 28.52 2.21
C ASP A 471 -39.02 29.73 1.61
N SER A 472 -40.07 29.46 0.84
CA SER A 472 -40.87 30.44 0.10
C SER A 472 -41.80 31.27 1.00
N SER A 473 -41.22 31.99 1.96
CA SER A 473 -41.92 33.01 2.75
C SER A 473 -41.07 34.29 2.78
N ASP A 474 -41.30 35.12 1.76
CA ASP A 474 -40.79 36.48 1.66
C ASP A 474 -41.38 37.36 2.78
N VAL A 475 -40.74 37.40 3.94
CA VAL A 475 -41.01 38.47 4.92
C VAL A 475 -39.91 39.51 4.75
N ALA A 476 -40.15 40.47 3.84
CA ALA A 476 -39.29 41.63 3.67
C ALA A 476 -39.14 42.36 5.02
N THR A 477 -37.92 42.76 5.34
CA THR A 477 -37.60 43.34 6.66
C THR A 477 -36.84 44.66 6.54
N ILE A 478 -35.94 44.82 5.55
CA ILE A 478 -35.37 46.11 5.12
C ILE A 478 -35.10 46.12 3.61
N ASP A 479 -35.24 47.29 2.97
CA ASP A 479 -35.00 47.49 1.52
C ASP A 479 -33.58 48.02 1.21
N SER A 480 -32.76 48.21 2.24
CA SER A 480 -31.39 48.70 2.11
C SER A 480 -30.60 48.42 3.39
N CYS A 481 -29.29 48.23 3.24
CA CYS A 481 -28.38 48.04 4.36
C CYS A 481 -26.94 48.41 4.00
N LEU A 482 -26.15 48.75 5.01
CA LEU A 482 -24.71 48.90 4.96
C LEU A 482 -24.12 47.93 5.98
N VAL A 483 -23.24 47.05 5.53
CA VAL A 483 -22.61 46.02 6.35
C VAL A 483 -21.11 46.24 6.33
N LYS A 484 -20.49 46.43 7.50
CA LYS A 484 -19.04 46.64 7.63
C LYS A 484 -18.28 45.32 7.49
N GLU A 485 -16.97 45.40 7.21
CA GLU A 485 -16.10 44.23 7.06
C GLU A 485 -16.23 43.22 8.20
N ASP A 486 -16.00 43.66 9.44
CA ASP A 486 -16.06 42.76 10.60
C ASP A 486 -17.45 42.12 10.77
N GLU A 487 -18.50 42.83 10.37
CA GLU A 487 -19.88 42.35 10.42
C GLU A 487 -20.14 41.29 9.35
N PHE A 488 -19.86 41.56 8.07
CA PHE A 488 -20.11 40.57 7.01
C PHE A 488 -19.19 39.36 7.12
N VAL A 489 -17.99 39.50 7.67
CA VAL A 489 -17.12 38.36 8.02
C VAL A 489 -17.76 37.52 9.12
N SER A 490 -18.27 38.15 10.18
CA SER A 490 -18.97 37.46 11.27
C SER A 490 -20.20 36.70 10.76
N ILE A 491 -20.98 37.35 9.90
CA ILE A 491 -22.13 36.74 9.21
C ILE A 491 -21.67 35.56 8.35
N ALA A 492 -20.61 35.71 7.55
CA ALA A 492 -20.10 34.65 6.70
C ALA A 492 -19.70 33.39 7.51
N ASN A 493 -19.03 33.56 8.64
CA ASN A 493 -18.71 32.46 9.56
C ASN A 493 -19.97 31.75 10.10
N LYS A 494 -21.00 32.53 10.47
CA LYS A 494 -22.29 32.00 10.94
C LYS A 494 -23.01 31.23 9.83
N LEU A 495 -23.06 31.77 8.61
CA LEU A 495 -23.69 31.15 7.46
C LEU A 495 -23.01 29.86 7.03
N VAL A 496 -21.68 29.83 6.98
CA VAL A 496 -20.91 28.60 6.71
C VAL A 496 -21.29 27.51 7.72
N SER A 497 -21.28 27.83 9.01
CA SER A 497 -21.60 26.88 10.07
C SER A 497 -23.05 26.36 9.99
N GLN A 498 -24.00 27.26 9.69
CA GLN A 498 -25.41 26.92 9.56
C GLN A 498 -25.68 26.05 8.32
N ILE A 499 -25.17 26.44 7.16
CA ILE A 499 -25.40 25.72 5.90
C ILE A 499 -24.73 24.34 5.94
N SER A 500 -23.52 24.22 6.50
CA SER A 500 -22.86 22.92 6.66
C SER A 500 -23.67 21.95 7.55
N LYS A 501 -24.44 22.48 8.51
CA LYS A 501 -25.28 21.68 9.41
C LYS A 501 -26.63 21.32 8.79
N ASP A 502 -27.30 22.32 8.21
CA ASP A 502 -28.70 22.20 7.80
C ASP A 502 -28.85 21.82 6.32
N ASN A 503 -27.74 21.85 5.55
CA ASN A 503 -27.69 21.68 4.09
C ASN A 503 -28.75 22.55 3.36
N LYS A 504 -28.90 23.79 3.84
CA LYS A 504 -29.93 24.72 3.40
C LYS A 504 -29.51 26.17 3.69
N VAL A 505 -29.80 27.09 2.77
CA VAL A 505 -29.62 28.53 3.01
C VAL A 505 -30.77 29.12 3.83
N PRO A 506 -30.51 30.12 4.69
CA PRO A 506 -31.58 30.75 5.46
C PRO A 506 -32.47 31.62 4.56
N SER A 507 -33.74 31.82 4.92
CA SER A 507 -34.63 32.74 4.19
C SER A 507 -34.26 34.22 4.38
N THR A 508 -33.66 34.56 5.53
CA THR A 508 -33.16 35.90 5.85
C THR A 508 -31.81 35.83 6.55
N VAL A 509 -30.98 36.85 6.37
CA VAL A 509 -29.71 37.05 7.04
C VAL A 509 -29.83 38.21 8.02
N ASP A 510 -29.44 38.01 9.28
CA ASP A 510 -29.46 39.06 10.30
C ASP A 510 -28.26 40.01 10.09
N THR A 511 -28.54 41.32 10.00
CA THR A 511 -27.54 42.40 10.01
C THR A 511 -27.85 43.38 11.15
N SER A 512 -26.91 44.26 11.46
CA SER A 512 -27.03 45.36 12.41
C SER A 512 -28.15 46.36 12.03
N MET A 513 -28.50 46.44 10.75
CA MET A 513 -29.59 47.27 10.24
C MET A 513 -30.94 46.56 10.17
N GLY A 514 -30.99 45.26 10.43
CA GLY A 514 -32.19 44.44 10.34
C GLY A 514 -31.98 43.17 9.52
N LYS A 515 -33.08 42.48 9.21
CA LYS A 515 -33.04 41.24 8.44
C LYS A 515 -33.05 41.52 6.94
N VAL A 516 -32.12 40.93 6.21
CA VAL A 516 -31.99 41.04 4.74
C VAL A 516 -32.45 39.74 4.11
N LYS A 517 -33.18 39.78 2.98
CA LYS A 517 -33.60 38.55 2.30
C LYS A 517 -32.40 37.79 1.74
N PHE A 518 -32.53 36.47 1.58
CA PHE A 518 -31.50 35.63 0.97
C PHE A 518 -30.95 36.20 -0.35
N ASN A 519 -31.82 36.52 -1.32
CA ASN A 519 -31.38 37.03 -2.62
C ASN A 519 -30.66 38.38 -2.51
N ASP A 520 -31.09 39.25 -1.61
CA ASP A 520 -30.47 40.56 -1.41
C ASP A 520 -29.10 40.44 -0.74
N TYR A 521 -28.97 39.52 0.22
CA TYR A 521 -27.68 39.23 0.86
C TYR A 521 -26.74 38.46 -0.09
N LEU A 522 -27.27 37.59 -0.95
CA LEU A 522 -26.52 36.97 -2.04
C LEU A 522 -25.89 38.02 -2.96
N LEU A 523 -26.58 39.14 -3.21
CA LEU A 523 -26.01 40.26 -3.97
C LEU A 523 -24.88 40.96 -3.20
N LEU A 524 -25.01 41.12 -1.88
CA LEU A 524 -23.92 41.65 -1.04
C LEU A 524 -22.67 40.77 -1.13
N ASP A 525 -22.80 39.45 -0.93
CA ASP A 525 -21.68 38.51 -1.03
C ASP A 525 -21.06 38.50 -2.43
N THR A 526 -21.91 38.57 -3.46
CA THR A 526 -21.49 38.67 -4.86
C THR A 526 -20.63 39.93 -5.08
N ARG A 527 -21.03 41.07 -4.52
CA ARG A 527 -20.27 42.33 -4.59
C ARG A 527 -18.97 42.29 -3.79
N ILE A 528 -18.98 41.70 -2.59
CA ILE A 528 -17.78 41.52 -1.76
C ILE A 528 -16.73 40.71 -2.54
N MET A 529 -17.15 39.58 -3.12
CA MET A 529 -16.23 38.69 -3.84
C MET A 529 -15.83 39.23 -5.21
N SER A 530 -16.70 39.99 -5.88
CA SER A 530 -16.38 40.76 -7.10
C SER A 530 -15.33 41.84 -6.81
N PHE A 531 -15.48 42.60 -5.72
CA PHE A 531 -14.48 43.58 -5.28
C PHE A 531 -13.12 42.91 -5.02
N TYR A 532 -13.11 41.78 -4.31
CA TYR A 532 -11.86 41.03 -4.07
C TYR A 532 -11.18 40.61 -5.38
N TYR A 533 -11.96 40.17 -6.38
CA TYR A 533 -11.43 39.81 -7.70
C TYR A 533 -10.83 41.01 -8.44
N GLU A 534 -11.51 42.16 -8.43
CA GLU A 534 -11.08 43.34 -9.19
C GLU A 534 -9.88 44.06 -8.58
N TYR A 535 -9.81 44.14 -7.24
CA TYR A 535 -8.84 44.99 -6.54
C TYR A 535 -7.71 44.22 -5.86
N GLY A 536 -7.80 42.88 -5.74
CA GLY A 536 -6.67 41.99 -5.42
C GLY A 536 -5.93 42.22 -4.09
N GLY A 537 -6.47 43.05 -3.18
CA GLY A 537 -5.74 43.58 -2.01
C GLY A 537 -6.39 43.35 -0.64
N GLY A 538 -7.59 42.76 -0.58
CA GLY A 538 -8.34 42.56 0.65
C GLY A 538 -9.85 42.55 0.43
N LEU A 539 -10.61 42.24 1.48
CA LEU A 539 -12.06 42.44 1.48
C LEU A 539 -12.36 43.95 1.54
N ALA A 540 -13.54 44.36 1.05
CA ALA A 540 -13.97 45.75 1.14
C ALA A 540 -14.20 46.16 2.60
N ASP A 541 -13.91 47.41 2.96
CA ASP A 541 -14.15 47.93 4.33
C ASP A 541 -15.63 47.86 4.74
N TYR A 542 -16.53 47.90 3.75
CA TYR A 542 -17.97 47.73 3.89
C TYR A 542 -18.60 47.40 2.54
N VAL A 543 -19.86 46.98 2.57
CA VAL A 543 -20.70 46.80 1.39
C VAL A 543 -22.08 47.41 1.62
N THR A 544 -22.67 48.00 0.58
CA THR A 544 -24.02 48.56 0.62
C THR A 544 -24.96 47.82 -0.32
N PHE A 545 -26.20 47.66 0.12
CA PHE A 545 -27.32 47.24 -0.70
C PHE A 545 -28.43 48.28 -0.60
N VAL A 546 -29.02 48.59 -1.76
CA VAL A 546 -30.23 49.39 -1.87
C VAL A 546 -31.09 48.71 -2.93
N SER A 547 -32.35 48.43 -2.61
CA SER A 547 -33.24 47.77 -3.54
C SER A 547 -33.50 48.65 -4.78
N PRO A 548 -33.60 48.06 -5.98
CA PRO A 548 -33.94 48.80 -7.21
C PRO A 548 -35.28 49.55 -7.13
N GLU A 549 -36.19 49.13 -6.26
CA GLU A 549 -37.47 49.81 -6.02
C GLU A 549 -37.27 51.11 -5.24
N LEU A 550 -36.41 51.11 -4.21
CA LEU A 550 -36.09 52.31 -3.43
C LEU A 550 -35.40 53.37 -4.31
N LEU A 551 -34.51 52.94 -5.22
CA LEU A 551 -33.78 53.84 -6.13
C LEU A 551 -34.66 54.68 -7.05
N LYS A 552 -35.90 54.26 -7.34
CA LYS A 552 -36.84 54.94 -8.26
C LYS A 552 -37.53 56.18 -7.65
N ASN A 553 -37.59 56.32 -6.32
CA ASN A 553 -38.48 57.29 -5.65
C ASN A 553 -37.76 58.40 -4.86
N ILE A 554 -36.45 58.59 -5.00
CA ILE A 554 -35.68 59.52 -4.13
C ILE A 554 -35.37 60.85 -4.83
N ASN A 555 -35.63 61.95 -4.12
CA ASN A 555 -35.27 63.31 -4.48
C ASN A 555 -33.75 63.51 -4.41
N ASN A 556 -33.12 64.04 -5.47
CA ASN A 556 -31.72 64.48 -5.44
C ASN A 556 -31.68 66.01 -5.42
N PRO A 557 -31.65 66.63 -4.22
CA PRO A 557 -31.74 68.08 -4.08
C PRO A 557 -30.48 68.81 -4.56
N TYR A 558 -29.37 68.10 -4.80
CA TYR A 558 -28.09 68.67 -5.18
C TYR A 558 -27.89 68.76 -6.70
N GLY A 559 -28.79 68.18 -7.50
CA GLY A 559 -28.76 68.28 -8.97
C GLY A 559 -27.55 67.58 -9.63
N LEU A 560 -26.82 66.74 -8.91
CA LEU A 560 -25.68 65.99 -9.44
C LEU A 560 -26.14 64.73 -10.23
N PRO A 561 -25.40 64.28 -11.25
CA PRO A 561 -25.68 63.03 -11.94
C PRO A 561 -25.44 61.82 -11.00
N GLY A 562 -26.48 61.04 -10.74
CA GLY A 562 -26.43 59.91 -9.79
C GLY A 562 -26.70 60.33 -8.34
N LYS A 563 -26.89 59.36 -7.45
CA LYS A 563 -27.17 59.56 -6.02
C LYS A 563 -25.95 59.17 -5.18
N ASN A 564 -24.79 59.71 -5.53
CA ASN A 564 -23.52 59.31 -4.94
C ASN A 564 -23.13 60.30 -3.83
N VAL A 565 -22.85 59.78 -2.63
CA VAL A 565 -22.38 60.58 -1.49
C VAL A 565 -21.05 60.02 -1.00
N TYR A 566 -20.09 60.89 -0.72
CA TYR A 566 -18.80 60.55 -0.14
C TYR A 566 -18.79 61.13 1.27
N ILE A 567 -18.73 60.30 2.30
CA ILE A 567 -18.82 60.75 3.69
C ILE A 567 -17.45 60.57 4.31
N ASP A 568 -16.86 61.68 4.76
CA ASP A 568 -15.64 61.69 5.55
C ASP A 568 -15.88 62.26 6.95
N ALA A 569 -14.93 62.00 7.84
CA ALA A 569 -14.97 62.46 9.22
C ALA A 569 -13.57 62.61 9.80
N ASP A 570 -13.40 63.64 10.63
CA ASP A 570 -12.19 63.81 11.43
C ASP A 570 -12.21 62.96 12.71
N GLY A 571 -11.04 62.89 13.36
CA GLY A 571 -10.81 62.05 14.52
C GLY A 571 -11.84 62.28 15.63
N GLY A 572 -12.62 61.24 15.94
CA GLY A 572 -13.63 61.21 17.01
C GLY A 572 -15.09 61.27 16.54
N SER A 573 -15.34 61.42 15.24
CA SER A 573 -16.70 61.41 14.64
C SER A 573 -17.05 60.08 13.92
N ASP A 574 -16.28 59.01 14.15
CA ASP A 574 -16.43 57.73 13.43
C ASP A 574 -17.82 57.13 13.53
N GLU A 575 -18.35 57.05 14.74
CA GLU A 575 -19.66 56.43 14.97
C GLU A 575 -20.76 57.19 14.22
N LYS A 576 -20.73 58.52 14.27
CA LYS A 576 -21.64 59.40 13.54
C LYS A 576 -21.48 59.28 12.02
N LYS A 577 -20.26 59.16 11.50
CA LYS A 577 -20.00 58.89 10.08
C LYS A 577 -20.70 57.61 9.64
N TRP A 578 -20.56 56.55 10.41
CA TRP A 578 -21.19 55.28 10.11
C TRP A 578 -22.71 55.31 10.27
N ASP A 579 -23.24 55.99 11.28
CA ASP A 579 -24.68 56.20 11.45
C ASP A 579 -25.30 56.95 10.28
N PHE A 580 -24.64 58.03 9.86
CA PHE A 580 -25.07 58.85 8.75
C PHE A 580 -24.98 58.09 7.42
N ALA A 581 -23.90 57.33 7.21
CA ALA A 581 -23.74 56.44 6.06
C ALA A 581 -24.86 55.39 5.98
N ARG A 582 -25.18 54.75 7.10
CA ARG A 582 -26.30 53.80 7.20
C ARG A 582 -27.62 54.47 6.83
N ALA A 583 -27.88 55.65 7.37
CA ALA A 583 -29.14 56.33 7.15
C ALA A 583 -29.29 56.91 5.73
N LEU A 584 -28.20 57.35 5.09
CA LEU A 584 -28.22 57.73 3.67
C LEU A 584 -28.38 56.52 2.74
N THR A 585 -27.74 55.40 3.07
CA THR A 585 -27.98 54.12 2.38
C THR A 585 -29.45 53.71 2.55
N ALA A 586 -30.02 53.89 3.76
CA ALA A 586 -31.44 53.67 4.05
C ALA A 586 -32.37 54.58 3.24
N ALA A 587 -31.91 55.78 2.91
CA ALA A 587 -32.59 56.72 2.03
C ALA A 587 -32.28 56.49 0.53
N GLY A 588 -31.57 55.40 0.19
CA GLY A 588 -31.23 54.96 -1.15
C GLY A 588 -30.19 55.78 -1.89
N TRP A 589 -29.23 56.35 -1.16
CA TRP A 589 -28.01 56.91 -1.73
C TRP A 589 -26.93 55.83 -1.86
N ASN A 590 -26.12 55.93 -2.91
CA ASN A 590 -24.88 55.18 -3.06
C ASN A 590 -23.82 55.84 -2.17
N VAL A 591 -23.51 55.21 -1.04
CA VAL A 591 -22.61 55.78 -0.04
C VAL A 591 -21.19 55.27 -0.21
N TYR A 592 -20.27 56.20 -0.44
CA TYR A 592 -18.85 56.01 -0.22
C TYR A 592 -18.47 56.52 1.17
N VAL A 593 -17.72 55.75 1.95
CA VAL A 593 -17.21 56.17 3.27
C VAL A 593 -15.70 56.30 3.20
N GLY A 594 -15.20 57.53 3.35
CA GLY A 594 -13.78 57.86 3.40
C GLY A 594 -13.10 57.39 4.69
N LYS A 595 -11.77 57.42 4.72
CA LYS A 595 -10.98 57.00 5.89
C LYS A 595 -11.04 58.08 6.96
N THR A 596 -11.22 57.70 8.22
CA THR A 596 -11.05 58.68 9.31
C THR A 596 -9.58 58.97 9.51
N HIS A 597 -9.21 60.25 9.50
CA HIS A 597 -7.88 60.69 9.93
C HIS A 597 -7.91 62.11 10.49
N SER A 598 -6.80 62.52 11.12
CA SER A 598 -6.68 63.82 11.77
C SER A 598 -6.76 65.02 10.82
N ASN A 599 -6.63 64.79 9.51
CA ASN A 599 -6.55 65.81 8.46
C ASN A 599 -7.67 65.69 7.40
N SER A 600 -8.80 65.05 7.72
CA SER A 600 -9.91 64.81 6.77
C SER A 600 -10.57 66.10 6.23
N HIS A 601 -10.04 67.26 6.61
CA HIS A 601 -10.49 68.58 6.22
C HIS A 601 -9.72 69.16 5.05
N TYR A 602 -8.59 68.56 4.63
CA TYR A 602 -7.76 69.10 3.55
C TYR A 602 -7.59 68.13 2.39
N GLU A 603 -7.24 66.87 2.66
CA GLU A 603 -6.88 65.89 1.62
C GLU A 603 -8.10 65.46 0.79
N ASP A 604 -9.30 65.42 1.37
CA ASP A 604 -10.46 64.78 0.75
C ASP A 604 -11.15 65.65 -0.31
N TYR A 605 -11.04 66.98 -0.21
CA TYR A 605 -11.44 67.87 -1.32
C TYR A 605 -10.72 67.51 -2.62
N PHE A 606 -9.51 66.95 -2.51
CA PHE A 606 -8.68 66.58 -3.65
C PHE A 606 -8.90 65.13 -4.12
N ASN A 607 -9.45 64.25 -3.28
CA ASN A 607 -9.58 62.81 -3.58
C ASN A 607 -11.00 62.32 -3.91
N VAL A 608 -12.03 63.14 -3.68
CA VAL A 608 -13.43 62.75 -3.97
C VAL A 608 -13.68 62.64 -5.49
N PRO A 609 -14.32 61.55 -5.97
CA PRO A 609 -14.66 61.38 -7.38
C PRO A 609 -15.67 62.42 -7.89
N ARG A 610 -15.69 62.65 -9.21
CA ARG A 610 -16.65 63.58 -9.84
C ARG A 610 -18.10 63.13 -9.60
N ASN A 611 -19.03 64.09 -9.50
CA ASN A 611 -20.47 63.85 -9.29
C ASN A 611 -20.84 63.22 -7.93
N TYR A 612 -20.04 63.47 -6.89
CA TYR A 612 -20.37 63.08 -5.51
C TYR A 612 -20.82 64.29 -4.69
N VAL A 613 -21.70 64.04 -3.72
CA VAL A 613 -21.90 64.96 -2.59
C VAL A 613 -20.87 64.59 -1.53
N LEU A 614 -19.88 65.44 -1.31
CA LEU A 614 -18.92 65.30 -0.22
C LEU A 614 -19.57 65.77 1.08
N VAL A 615 -19.65 64.90 2.07
CA VAL A 615 -20.09 65.23 3.42
C VAL A 615 -18.89 65.07 4.34
N ASN A 616 -18.42 66.18 4.89
CA ASN A 616 -17.35 66.15 5.89
C ASN A 616 -17.96 66.38 7.27
N ILE A 617 -17.80 65.41 8.15
CA ILE A 617 -18.27 65.47 9.54
C ILE A 617 -17.11 65.96 10.41
N TYR A 618 -17.31 67.11 11.05
CA TYR A 618 -16.31 67.80 11.85
C TYR A 618 -16.55 67.60 13.36
N ASN A 619 -15.54 67.12 14.08
CA ASN A 619 -15.43 66.96 15.54
C ASN A 619 -14.94 68.27 16.19
N GLY A 620 -15.49 69.40 15.72
CA GLY A 620 -15.03 70.75 16.05
C GLY A 620 -14.68 71.55 14.80
N PHE A 621 -15.10 72.82 14.78
CA PHE A 621 -14.98 73.67 13.59
C PHE A 621 -14.37 75.03 13.98
N CYS A 622 -13.07 75.19 13.78
CA CYS A 622 -12.37 76.43 14.12
C CYS A 622 -12.49 77.46 12.98
N ALA A 623 -12.22 78.73 13.30
CA ALA A 623 -12.29 79.84 12.35
C ALA A 623 -11.35 79.66 11.14
N GLY A 624 -10.22 78.96 11.32
CA GLY A 624 -9.33 78.56 10.23
C GLY A 624 -10.01 77.66 9.22
N THR A 625 -10.58 76.54 9.67
CA THR A 625 -11.30 75.57 8.82
C THR A 625 -12.53 76.19 8.14
N ILE A 626 -13.27 77.05 8.85
CA ILE A 626 -14.43 77.77 8.30
C ILE A 626 -14.01 78.68 7.15
N ARG A 627 -12.93 79.46 7.33
CA ARG A 627 -12.40 80.35 6.29
C ARG A 627 -11.85 79.60 5.10
N GLU A 628 -11.18 78.49 5.35
CA GLU A 628 -10.63 77.64 4.31
C GLU A 628 -11.75 77.05 3.44
N LEU A 629 -12.79 76.49 4.06
CA LEU A 629 -13.96 76.00 3.34
C LEU A 629 -14.63 77.11 2.53
N ALA A 630 -14.76 78.32 3.10
CA ALA A 630 -15.32 79.49 2.43
C ALA A 630 -14.37 80.13 1.39
N SER A 631 -13.11 79.68 1.31
CA SER A 631 -12.12 80.29 0.44
C SER A 631 -12.47 80.07 -1.03
N SER A 632 -12.17 81.06 -1.87
CA SER A 632 -12.36 80.96 -3.32
C SER A 632 -11.57 79.79 -3.91
N TYR A 633 -10.42 79.42 -3.33
CA TYR A 633 -9.60 78.30 -3.75
C TYR A 633 -10.35 76.96 -3.61
N ILE A 634 -10.79 76.59 -2.40
CA ILE A 634 -11.53 75.33 -2.16
C ILE A 634 -12.82 75.29 -2.96
N GLN A 635 -13.57 76.39 -2.99
CA GLN A 635 -14.82 76.46 -3.74
C GLN A 635 -14.62 76.29 -5.26
N ASN A 636 -13.51 76.77 -5.82
CA ASN A 636 -13.17 76.55 -7.22
C ASN A 636 -12.77 75.09 -7.50
N VAL A 637 -12.02 74.45 -6.59
CA VAL A 637 -11.64 73.02 -6.71
C VAL A 637 -12.89 72.15 -6.76
N LEU A 638 -13.82 72.31 -5.81
CA LEU A 638 -15.06 71.54 -5.75
C LEU A 638 -15.93 71.73 -7.01
N ARG A 639 -16.09 72.99 -7.46
CA ARG A 639 -16.82 73.30 -8.70
C ARG A 639 -16.19 72.66 -9.93
N SER A 640 -14.86 72.65 -10.04
CA SER A 640 -14.15 72.04 -11.19
C SER A 640 -14.37 70.53 -11.33
N LYS A 641 -14.78 69.86 -10.24
CA LYS A 641 -15.05 68.41 -10.19
C LYS A 641 -16.55 68.07 -10.21
N ASN A 642 -17.43 69.07 -10.24
CA ASN A 642 -18.87 68.89 -10.04
C ASN A 642 -19.18 68.15 -8.72
N VAL A 643 -18.56 68.59 -7.63
CA VAL A 643 -18.74 68.06 -6.27
C VAL A 643 -19.42 69.12 -5.41
N VAL A 644 -20.38 68.69 -4.59
CA VAL A 644 -21.02 69.55 -3.59
C VAL A 644 -20.48 69.17 -2.22
N CYS A 645 -19.86 70.11 -1.51
CA CYS A 645 -19.42 69.89 -0.13
C CYS A 645 -20.48 70.36 0.87
N VAL A 646 -20.87 69.48 1.79
CA VAL A 646 -21.81 69.74 2.87
C VAL A 646 -21.07 69.49 4.19
N PRO A 647 -20.55 70.54 4.87
CA PRO A 647 -20.02 70.38 6.20
C PRO A 647 -21.16 70.00 7.16
N VAL A 648 -20.85 69.06 8.03
CA VAL A 648 -21.70 68.52 9.08
C VAL A 648 -20.92 68.59 10.37
N TRP A 649 -21.56 68.89 11.50
CA TRP A 649 -20.86 68.98 12.77
C TRP A 649 -21.33 67.89 13.74
N ASP A 650 -20.42 67.39 14.56
CA ASP A 650 -20.73 66.50 15.67
C ASP A 650 -20.88 67.26 17.00
N SER A 651 -22.10 67.74 17.35
CA SER A 651 -22.41 68.18 18.74
C SER A 651 -23.43 67.26 19.36
N ILE A 652 -22.95 66.17 19.91
CA ILE A 652 -23.64 65.55 21.03
C ILE A 652 -22.73 65.74 22.24
N ASN A 653 -23.30 66.25 23.34
CA ASN A 653 -22.67 66.49 24.63
C ASN A 653 -21.55 65.47 24.96
N TRP A 654 -20.30 65.89 24.88
CA TRP A 654 -19.18 65.15 25.46
C TRP A 654 -19.06 65.50 26.94
N THR A 655 -19.78 64.80 27.80
CA THR A 655 -19.42 64.71 29.22
C THR A 655 -18.19 63.80 29.34
N ASN A 656 -16.99 64.36 29.16
CA ASN A 656 -15.75 63.67 29.50
C ASN A 656 -15.66 63.56 31.05
N PRO A 657 -15.55 62.33 31.62
CA PRO A 657 -15.38 62.16 33.07
C PRO A 657 -14.05 62.73 33.62
N ASN A 658 -13.09 63.03 32.75
CA ASN A 658 -11.73 63.44 33.11
C ASN A 658 -11.50 64.96 33.18
N GLY A 659 -12.55 65.77 33.33
CA GLY A 659 -12.41 67.13 33.87
C GLY A 659 -11.81 68.22 32.98
N MET A 660 -11.79 68.06 31.66
CA MET A 660 -11.55 69.19 30.73
C MET A 660 -12.92 69.69 30.19
N GLY A 661 -13.33 70.88 30.64
CA GLY A 661 -14.68 71.46 30.50
C GLY A 661 -15.16 71.87 29.09
N PRO A 662 -16.29 72.59 28.99
CA PRO A 662 -17.06 72.80 27.76
C PRO A 662 -16.45 73.93 26.91
N TYR A 663 -15.65 73.60 25.89
CA TYR A 663 -14.89 74.61 25.14
C TYR A 663 -14.88 74.46 23.62
N ARG A 664 -15.90 73.83 23.02
CA ARG A 664 -16.06 73.66 21.56
C ARG A 664 -17.06 74.66 20.95
N TYR A 665 -16.81 75.96 21.12
CA TYR A 665 -17.67 77.00 20.56
C TYR A 665 -17.34 77.28 19.08
N GLY A 666 -18.10 76.58 18.25
CA GLY A 666 -18.27 76.69 16.81
C GLY A 666 -19.47 75.82 16.45
N ASP A 667 -20.56 75.95 17.20
CA ASP A 667 -21.84 75.28 16.90
C ASP A 667 -22.60 76.16 15.90
N PHE A 668 -23.10 75.56 14.81
CA PHE A 668 -23.90 76.29 13.82
C PHE A 668 -25.30 76.68 14.33
N SER A 669 -25.61 76.43 15.61
CA SER A 669 -26.74 77.03 16.33
C SER A 669 -26.64 78.55 16.48
N GLY A 670 -25.55 79.16 16.00
CA GLY A 670 -25.41 80.61 15.84
C GLY A 670 -24.35 81.29 16.70
N TYR A 671 -23.44 80.51 17.28
CA TYR A 671 -22.32 81.04 18.08
C TYR A 671 -21.11 81.42 17.19
N SER A 672 -20.17 82.17 17.76
CA SER A 672 -18.93 82.57 17.08
C SER A 672 -17.86 81.48 17.13
N ALA A 673 -16.99 81.42 16.11
CA ALA A 673 -15.94 80.41 16.02
C ALA A 673 -14.66 80.83 16.76
N LYS A 674 -14.00 79.90 17.47
CA LYS A 674 -12.65 80.13 18.04
C LYS A 674 -11.56 80.20 16.97
N ARG A 675 -10.47 80.92 17.25
CA ARG A 675 -9.36 81.13 16.29
C ARG A 675 -8.59 79.85 15.98
N ALA A 676 -8.23 79.07 17.00
CA ALA A 676 -7.55 77.78 16.86
C ALA A 676 -8.21 76.68 17.70
N TRP A 677 -7.87 75.42 17.38
CA TRP A 677 -8.39 74.23 18.05
C TRP A 677 -7.81 74.07 19.47
N ASP A 678 -6.58 74.52 19.69
CA ASP A 678 -5.75 74.25 20.86
C ASP A 678 -5.53 75.47 21.78
N ASP A 679 -6.10 76.63 21.46
CA ASP A 679 -5.93 77.83 22.29
C ASP A 679 -7.03 77.99 23.37
N ASN A 680 -6.67 77.64 24.60
CA ASN A 680 -7.54 77.91 25.78
C ASN A 680 -7.61 79.41 26.15
N PHE A 681 -7.08 80.31 25.31
CA PHE A 681 -6.87 81.72 25.64
C PHE A 681 -7.47 82.71 24.63
N SER A 682 -7.88 82.29 23.43
CA SER A 682 -8.37 83.24 22.42
C SER A 682 -9.84 83.60 22.58
N ILE A 683 -10.15 84.89 22.40
CA ILE A 683 -11.51 85.34 22.13
C ILE A 683 -11.98 84.77 20.80
N THR A 684 -13.30 84.51 20.69
CA THR A 684 -13.92 84.11 19.43
C THR A 684 -13.55 85.09 18.30
N ASP A 685 -13.37 84.59 17.09
CA ASP A 685 -13.04 85.43 15.94
C ASP A 685 -14.21 86.38 15.63
N PRO A 686 -14.04 87.70 15.79
CA PRO A 686 -15.12 88.64 15.61
C PRO A 686 -15.61 88.72 14.15
N SER A 687 -14.80 88.26 13.17
CA SER A 687 -15.22 88.19 11.77
C SER A 687 -16.18 87.04 11.47
N ILE A 688 -16.34 86.11 12.41
CA ILE A 688 -17.26 84.97 12.34
C ILE A 688 -18.11 84.98 13.61
N SER A 689 -18.95 86.00 13.74
CA SER A 689 -19.84 86.18 14.90
C SER A 689 -20.95 85.12 14.99
N ASN A 690 -21.30 84.51 13.85
CA ASN A 690 -22.26 83.42 13.73
C ASN A 690 -21.84 82.52 12.57
N VAL A 691 -21.47 81.26 12.86
CA VAL A 691 -20.93 80.32 11.85
C VAL A 691 -21.93 80.03 10.72
N ALA A 692 -23.21 79.81 11.04
CA ALA A 692 -24.24 79.53 10.04
C ALA A 692 -24.48 80.72 9.11
N GLN A 693 -24.58 81.93 9.65
CA GLN A 693 -24.70 83.14 8.86
C GLN A 693 -23.46 83.38 7.99
N TYR A 694 -22.27 83.09 8.52
CA TYR A 694 -21.03 83.24 7.78
C TYR A 694 -20.97 82.27 6.59
N LEU A 695 -21.28 80.99 6.79
CA LEU A 695 -21.35 80.03 5.69
C LEU A 695 -22.43 80.37 4.67
N ALA A 696 -23.62 80.79 5.13
CA ALA A 696 -24.70 81.24 4.25
C ALA A 696 -24.30 82.47 3.41
N SER A 697 -23.63 83.46 4.03
CA SER A 697 -23.11 84.66 3.34
C SER A 697 -22.06 84.31 2.28
N ASN A 698 -21.33 83.21 2.49
CA ASN A 698 -20.36 82.66 1.54
C ASN A 698 -20.96 81.59 0.60
N LYS A 699 -22.29 81.39 0.61
CA LYS A 699 -23.02 80.44 -0.24
C LYS A 699 -22.59 78.98 -0.06
N ILE A 700 -22.19 78.60 1.14
CA ILE A 700 -21.82 77.22 1.48
C ILE A 700 -23.06 76.47 1.96
N ILE A 701 -23.41 75.39 1.27
CA ILE A 701 -24.48 74.46 1.67
C ILE A 701 -24.00 73.72 2.91
N HIS A 702 -24.76 73.73 4.01
CA HIS A 702 -24.36 73.11 5.27
C HIS A 702 -25.55 72.50 6.01
N CYS A 703 -25.28 71.51 6.87
CA CYS A 703 -26.27 70.95 7.79
C CYS A 703 -25.98 71.38 9.22
N THR A 704 -27.04 71.62 9.97
CA THR A 704 -27.01 72.22 11.31
C THR A 704 -27.70 71.39 12.38
N TYR A 705 -27.95 70.09 12.14
CA TYR A 705 -28.63 69.25 13.12
C TYR A 705 -27.65 68.28 13.80
N PRO A 706 -27.64 68.18 15.14
CA PRO A 706 -26.69 67.33 15.83
C PRO A 706 -27.04 65.83 15.79
N SER A 707 -28.31 65.43 15.63
CA SER A 707 -28.69 64.02 15.54
C SER A 707 -28.54 63.49 14.11
N THR A 708 -28.20 62.21 13.96
CA THR A 708 -28.20 61.51 12.66
C THR A 708 -29.51 61.69 11.88
N GLU A 709 -30.67 61.58 12.55
CA GLU A 709 -31.99 61.72 11.91
C GLU A 709 -32.18 63.12 11.28
N GLY A 710 -31.89 64.17 12.04
CA GLY A 710 -31.95 65.53 11.51
C GLY A 710 -30.87 65.84 10.47
N LEU A 711 -29.69 65.23 10.54
CA LEU A 711 -28.67 65.34 9.47
C LEU A 711 -29.20 64.74 8.17
N VAL A 712 -29.80 63.56 8.25
CA VAL A 712 -30.38 62.86 7.09
C VAL A 712 -31.51 63.68 6.52
N TYR A 713 -32.42 64.15 7.38
CA TYR A 713 -33.52 65.01 6.97
C TYR A 713 -33.01 66.24 6.22
N GLN A 714 -32.06 66.99 6.78
CA GLN A 714 -31.53 68.19 6.13
C GLN A 714 -30.79 67.87 4.84
N PHE A 715 -29.98 66.81 4.82
CA PHE A 715 -29.26 66.37 3.62
C PHE A 715 -30.21 66.04 2.47
N LEU A 716 -31.24 65.23 2.73
CA LEU A 716 -32.24 64.84 1.74
C LEU A 716 -33.08 66.01 1.20
N HIS A 717 -33.06 67.15 1.89
CA HIS A 717 -33.73 68.39 1.48
C HIS A 717 -32.75 69.47 0.95
N GLY A 718 -31.47 69.12 0.75
CA GLY A 718 -30.47 69.97 0.09
C GLY A 718 -29.59 70.80 1.03
N GLY A 719 -29.50 70.44 2.32
CA GLY A 719 -28.90 71.27 3.36
C GLY A 719 -29.71 72.55 3.60
N PHE A 720 -29.39 73.32 4.65
CA PHE A 720 -30.09 74.58 4.96
C PHE A 720 -29.77 75.68 3.95
N THR A 721 -30.21 75.53 2.70
CA THR A 721 -30.15 76.56 1.67
C THR A 721 -31.39 76.50 0.79
N LYS A 722 -32.52 76.90 1.36
CA LYS A 722 -33.41 77.82 0.67
C LYS A 722 -33.84 78.87 1.68
N THR A 723 -33.54 80.12 1.34
CA THR A 723 -34.21 81.30 1.85
C THR A 723 -35.72 80.99 1.90
N ILE A 724 -36.25 80.72 3.09
CA ILE A 724 -37.67 80.95 3.32
C ILE A 724 -37.71 82.44 3.66
N GLN A 725 -38.28 83.22 2.74
CA GLN A 725 -38.55 84.64 2.92
C GLN A 725 -39.20 84.93 4.26
#